data_AF-A0A6B3M2H7-F1
#
_entry.id   AF-A0A6B3M2H7-F1
#
_cell.length_a   1.000
_cell.length_b   1.000
_cell.length_c   1.000
_cell.angle_alpha   90.00
_cell.angle_beta   90.00
_cell.angle_gamma   90.00
#
_symmetry.space_group_name_H-M   'P 1'
#
loop_
_entity.id
_entity.type
_entity.pdbx_description
1 polymer ?
#
loop_
_entity_poly.entity_id
_entity_poly.type
_entity_poly.pdbx_seq_one_letter_code
_entity_poly.pdbx_strand_id
1 'polypeptide(L)'
;MKKLAPLLGFSLLLSEAFSSAVVAQTTETSIGTAADLRVSPRLGIGYSTSGAGYDGFTSFQGFVPLQQTPGSTLTFLQGQLLLDNGSHLGGNILLGHRFYSNQDNRIFGGYLSYDNRNTGNSVFNQLGAGLESLGKTWDLRANAYVPIGNTRQRIDQSTVEIAREITGEPFFQNHFLVAEGERQLEQITSFEAAMAGFELEAGIKLARLGKQGDLRGYGGLYYYDAAGTDGALGWRLRLEANPADTLNLGLSFQEDAIFGTNVVFNVGANFPGTRPRGVNKQETVLARIGESVARTASITVDSQQESESFSEAFTIEATNPETGEPWFFQQVNLGVAGGDGTFENPFGILQDALNATLSDGNDIVYVQAGANPGIPGFTIGDQVQVLSTGPLQEINTTEFGLLQLPLSGAGILPGVADTVTLGNNNVLSGFEITAVSGPGIEARNISNGVIRDNAIASSMAAGVLLDNTAGTVTLTNNSISNSNLEGILAQAAGNTKQEINLDGNLISSSGSQGIFIQASETAQQNLSVKNNAISDSGSQGIFVQASGETLQEINIDNSTVNSTRVGSNGSGGQGIFVQASENSQQELNLDNTTVNDSLSQGVFIQANEDSQQELNLNNTTVSNSLGQGVFVQASGNTQQNLAINESEVNSTKLSSDNSGGQGIFLQATQDSRQNLIITKNEVRNNDTQGIFAQSTDDAQQNLNFNGNAISNSNVQGLFMQASGNSLQEINIQDSKISSTRSSNNSGGQGIFVQAAENAQQELNIDTTTVNDSDSQGVFIQVSNNSQQQIAISDTTVSDNIGQGIFIQASGDSLQGINLNNITVNNTRFGINSSGGQGIFIQANEGVRQEFTITNTEVSNSASQGVFIQANNTAQAFGNVEFNLLQDNDVPGLAAFMNSSQTLCLALNGNNSNTDFLLQQNAGTFNVVDNNNTGTVIRQGNFNDVAVCR
;
A
#
# COMPACT_ATOMS: atom_id res chain seq x y z
N MET A 1 -4.76 55.89 -5.06
CA MET A 1 -5.78 56.98 -5.07
C MET A 1 -5.54 57.88 -6.28
N LYS A 2 -6.61 58.20 -7.02
CA LYS A 2 -6.63 59.09 -8.20
C LYS A 2 -6.74 60.58 -7.80
N LYS A 3 -6.31 61.46 -8.73
CA LYS A 3 -6.52 62.93 -8.88
C LYS A 3 -5.56 63.80 -8.03
N LEU A 4 -4.89 64.84 -8.55
CA LEU A 4 -5.36 65.96 -9.38
C LEU A 4 -4.28 66.53 -10.35
N ALA A 5 -4.75 67.40 -11.25
CA ALA A 5 -4.15 67.93 -12.48
C ALA A 5 -3.34 69.26 -12.29
N PRO A 6 -2.74 69.84 -13.36
CA PRO A 6 -1.50 70.64 -13.36
C PRO A 6 -1.68 72.16 -13.50
N LEU A 7 -0.61 72.95 -13.30
CA LEU A 7 -0.39 74.25 -13.97
C LEU A 7 1.01 74.83 -13.69
N LEU A 8 1.78 75.17 -14.73
CA LEU A 8 2.45 76.47 -14.94
C LEU A 8 3.34 76.39 -16.19
N GLY A 9 2.82 76.93 -17.29
CA GLY A 9 3.61 77.28 -18.46
C GLY A 9 4.22 78.68 -18.28
N PHE A 10 5.37 78.90 -18.91
CA PHE A 10 5.81 80.25 -19.26
C PHE A 10 6.32 80.22 -20.71
N SER A 11 5.75 81.11 -21.50
CA SER A 11 5.93 81.27 -22.94
C SER A 11 6.87 82.44 -23.24
N LEU A 12 7.52 82.35 -24.40
CA LEU A 12 8.29 83.37 -25.12
C LEU A 12 7.62 84.76 -25.14
N LEU A 13 8.42 85.84 -25.19
CA LEU A 13 8.33 86.91 -26.23
C LEU A 13 9.42 88.01 -26.14
N LEU A 14 10.13 88.18 -27.28
CA LEU A 14 10.69 89.36 -27.98
C LEU A 14 11.17 90.67 -27.29
N SER A 15 12.35 91.17 -27.73
CA SER A 15 12.60 92.44 -28.49
C SER A 15 14.11 92.77 -28.56
N GLU A 16 14.74 92.88 -29.75
CA GLU A 16 15.13 94.12 -30.48
C GLU A 16 15.83 95.21 -29.63
N ALA A 17 16.93 95.89 -29.98
CA ALA A 17 17.75 96.05 -31.19
C ALA A 17 19.09 96.73 -30.78
N PHE A 18 20.13 96.73 -31.63
CA PHE A 18 20.77 97.95 -32.18
C PHE A 18 22.04 97.64 -33.00
N SER A 19 21.95 98.02 -34.28
CA SER A 19 22.92 98.78 -35.08
C SER A 19 24.35 98.27 -35.28
N SER A 20 24.64 98.01 -36.56
CA SER A 20 25.93 97.83 -37.22
C SER A 20 26.76 99.11 -37.32
N ALA A 21 28.08 98.96 -37.46
CA ALA A 21 28.91 99.76 -38.36
C ALA A 21 30.15 98.96 -38.80
N VAL A 22 30.39 98.98 -40.11
CA VAL A 22 31.44 98.30 -40.87
C VAL A 22 32.74 99.11 -40.82
N VAL A 23 33.90 98.45 -40.74
CA VAL A 23 35.12 98.85 -41.48
C VAL A 23 35.91 97.59 -41.84
N ALA A 24 36.21 97.41 -43.13
CA ALA A 24 37.11 96.40 -43.65
C ALA A 24 38.56 96.90 -43.57
N GLN A 25 39.53 96.03 -43.22
CA GLN A 25 40.93 96.25 -43.55
C GLN A 25 41.70 94.92 -43.69
N THR A 26 42.62 94.95 -44.65
CA THR A 26 43.40 93.90 -45.29
C THR A 26 44.40 93.14 -44.42
N THR A 27 44.75 91.95 -44.90
CA THR A 27 45.85 91.05 -44.52
C THR A 27 47.17 91.73 -44.13
N GLU A 28 47.74 91.30 -43.00
CA GLU A 28 49.20 91.21 -42.82
C GLU A 28 49.60 90.21 -41.72
N THR A 29 50.76 89.62 -41.91
CA THR A 29 51.37 88.56 -41.11
C THR A 29 52.04 89.19 -39.88
N SER A 30 51.59 88.87 -38.66
CA SER A 30 52.31 89.25 -37.44
C SER A 30 52.32 88.12 -36.42
N ILE A 31 53.48 87.96 -35.77
CA ILE A 31 53.60 87.22 -34.51
C ILE A 31 52.89 88.12 -33.49
N GLY A 32 51.77 87.65 -32.94
CA GLY A 32 50.92 88.44 -32.06
C GLY A 32 51.69 89.00 -30.86
N THR A 33 51.32 90.21 -30.45
CA THR A 33 51.82 90.84 -29.22
C THR A 33 51.24 90.10 -28.00
N ALA A 34 51.81 90.26 -26.80
CA ALA A 34 51.31 89.58 -25.60
C ALA A 34 49.78 89.71 -25.43
N ALA A 35 49.19 90.85 -25.78
CA ALA A 35 47.74 91.11 -25.70
C ALA A 35 46.85 90.12 -26.50
N ASP A 36 47.37 89.50 -27.57
CA ASP A 36 46.62 88.61 -28.45
C ASP A 36 46.49 87.18 -27.91
N LEU A 37 47.39 86.77 -27.00
CA LEU A 37 47.52 85.40 -26.45
C LEU A 37 46.49 85.07 -25.37
N ARG A 38 45.24 85.51 -25.55
CA ARG A 38 44.15 85.29 -24.58
C ARG A 38 43.41 83.98 -24.84
N VAL A 39 43.19 83.21 -23.79
CA VAL A 39 42.24 82.08 -23.80
C VAL A 39 40.83 82.65 -23.76
N SER A 40 39.95 82.15 -24.63
CA SER A 40 38.53 82.56 -24.67
C SER A 40 37.68 81.61 -23.83
N PRO A 41 36.53 82.07 -23.27
CA PRO A 41 35.50 81.17 -22.80
C PRO A 41 35.10 80.17 -23.89
N ARG A 42 34.84 78.93 -23.51
CA ARG A 42 34.41 77.89 -24.45
C ARG A 42 33.34 76.99 -23.84
N LEU A 43 32.58 76.37 -24.73
CA LEU A 43 31.69 75.27 -24.41
C LEU A 43 32.22 74.01 -25.08
N GLY A 44 32.00 72.87 -24.42
CA GLY A 44 32.37 71.56 -24.94
C GLY A 44 31.24 70.56 -24.76
N ILE A 45 31.23 69.56 -25.63
CA ILE A 45 30.39 68.37 -25.51
C ILE A 45 31.27 67.14 -25.73
N GLY A 46 31.06 66.09 -24.97
CA GLY A 46 31.79 64.84 -25.18
C GLY A 46 31.06 63.61 -24.67
N TYR A 47 31.55 62.44 -25.04
CA TYR A 47 31.06 61.15 -24.58
C TYR A 47 32.24 60.26 -24.18
N SER A 48 32.11 59.59 -23.04
CA SER A 48 33.00 58.52 -22.59
C SER A 48 32.19 57.22 -22.49
N THR A 49 32.75 56.10 -22.95
CA THR A 49 32.20 54.78 -22.62
C THR A 49 32.41 54.44 -21.14
N SER A 50 31.81 53.35 -20.66
CA SER A 50 32.02 52.85 -19.30
C SER A 50 33.49 52.54 -19.04
N GLY A 51 33.91 52.69 -17.79
CA GLY A 51 35.25 52.42 -17.30
C GLY A 51 35.23 52.01 -15.83
N ALA A 52 36.40 51.97 -15.20
CA ALA A 52 36.52 51.54 -13.80
C ALA A 52 35.56 52.32 -12.88
N GLY A 53 34.57 51.60 -12.37
CA GLY A 53 33.58 52.09 -11.41
C GLY A 53 32.65 53.16 -11.93
N TYR A 54 32.47 53.34 -13.24
CA TYR A 54 31.44 54.23 -13.79
C TYR A 54 30.88 53.78 -15.15
N ASP A 55 29.61 54.08 -15.37
CA ASP A 55 28.95 53.88 -16.66
C ASP A 55 29.31 54.98 -17.65
N GLY A 56 29.20 54.67 -18.94
CA GLY A 56 29.40 55.64 -20.00
C GLY A 56 28.49 56.85 -19.83
N PHE A 57 29.02 58.04 -20.12
CA PHE A 57 28.31 59.30 -19.89
C PHE A 57 28.57 60.33 -20.99
N THR A 58 27.55 61.14 -21.24
CA THR A 58 27.64 62.38 -22.03
C THR A 58 28.01 63.52 -21.09
N SER A 59 28.96 64.36 -21.50
CA SER A 59 29.43 65.51 -20.75
C SER A 59 29.14 66.81 -21.50
N PHE A 60 28.62 67.81 -20.78
CA PHE A 60 28.50 69.19 -21.25
C PHE A 60 29.43 70.07 -20.41
N GLN A 61 30.44 70.65 -21.04
CA GLN A 61 31.51 71.40 -20.40
C GLN A 61 31.39 72.89 -20.65
N GLY A 62 31.61 73.69 -19.60
CA GLY A 62 31.89 75.12 -19.70
C GLY A 62 33.28 75.42 -19.13
N PHE A 63 34.08 76.22 -19.85
CA PHE A 63 35.38 76.68 -19.39
C PHE A 63 35.46 78.20 -19.48
N VAL A 64 35.75 78.85 -18.36
CA VAL A 64 35.76 80.30 -18.23
C VAL A 64 37.09 80.77 -17.65
N PRO A 65 37.93 81.49 -18.42
CA PRO A 65 39.07 82.22 -17.89
C PRO A 65 38.60 83.29 -16.90
N LEU A 66 39.01 83.19 -15.63
CA LEU A 66 38.68 84.16 -14.58
C LEU A 66 39.70 85.30 -14.55
N GLN A 67 40.98 84.95 -14.58
CA GLN A 67 42.09 85.89 -14.57
C GLN A 67 43.21 85.35 -15.45
N GLN A 68 43.74 86.17 -16.36
CA GLN A 68 44.82 85.74 -17.23
C GLN A 68 45.82 86.87 -17.46
N THR A 69 47.12 86.55 -17.35
CA THR A 69 48.21 87.38 -17.90
C THR A 69 48.57 86.77 -19.24
N PRO A 70 48.21 87.41 -20.37
CA PRO A 70 48.39 86.82 -21.69
C PRO A 70 49.83 86.34 -21.92
N GLY A 71 49.99 85.09 -22.33
CA GLY A 71 51.29 84.46 -22.51
C GLY A 71 52.02 84.00 -21.25
N SER A 72 51.44 84.14 -20.05
CA SER A 72 52.09 83.80 -18.78
C SER A 72 51.21 83.01 -17.82
N THR A 73 50.05 83.51 -17.39
CA THR A 73 49.23 82.86 -16.35
C THR A 73 47.75 82.78 -16.73
N LEU A 74 47.06 81.76 -16.24
CA LEU A 74 45.63 81.53 -16.44
C LEU A 74 45.01 80.88 -15.18
N THR A 75 44.19 81.65 -14.49
CA THR A 75 43.20 81.14 -13.52
C THR A 75 41.88 80.94 -14.24
N PHE A 76 41.26 79.77 -14.10
CA PHE A 76 40.04 79.40 -14.82
C PHE A 76 39.07 78.60 -13.96
N LEU A 77 37.80 78.69 -14.31
CA LEU A 77 36.72 77.84 -13.80
C LEU A 77 36.31 76.87 -14.90
N GLN A 78 36.20 75.58 -14.58
CA GLN A 78 35.68 74.55 -15.46
C GLN A 78 34.51 73.85 -14.76
N GLY A 79 33.35 73.80 -15.41
CA GLY A 79 32.18 73.05 -14.95
C GLY A 79 31.79 72.00 -15.96
N GLN A 80 31.36 70.82 -15.50
CA GLN A 80 30.84 69.76 -16.35
C GLN A 80 29.55 69.20 -15.76
N LEU A 81 28.53 69.09 -16.60
CA LEU A 81 27.33 68.31 -16.32
C LEU A 81 27.48 66.96 -17.00
N LEU A 82 27.29 65.88 -16.23
CA LEU A 82 27.45 64.50 -16.68
C LEU A 82 26.09 63.83 -16.68
N LEU A 83 25.73 63.18 -17.78
CA LEU A 83 24.52 62.38 -17.90
C LEU A 83 24.95 60.97 -18.30
N ASP A 84 24.81 60.01 -17.38
CA ASP A 84 25.16 58.63 -17.65
C ASP A 84 24.16 57.95 -18.62
N ASN A 85 24.49 56.75 -19.10
CA ASN A 85 23.63 55.98 -19.99
C ASN A 85 22.26 55.60 -19.35
N GLY A 86 22.15 55.63 -18.02
CA GLY A 86 20.92 55.43 -17.25
C GLY A 86 20.08 56.71 -17.09
N SER A 87 20.50 57.83 -17.66
CA SER A 87 19.89 59.16 -17.49
C SER A 87 20.01 59.73 -16.07
N HIS A 88 20.96 59.27 -15.27
CA HIS A 88 21.26 59.86 -13.96
C HIS A 88 22.22 61.04 -14.12
N LEU A 89 21.93 62.11 -13.37
CA LEU A 89 22.67 63.35 -13.43
C LEU A 89 23.83 63.33 -12.42
N GLY A 90 25.01 63.70 -12.90
CA GLY A 90 26.17 64.05 -12.09
C GLY A 90 26.78 65.36 -12.58
N GLY A 91 27.83 65.79 -11.90
CA GLY A 91 28.55 66.98 -12.34
C GLY A 91 29.80 67.24 -11.53
N ASN A 92 30.64 68.10 -12.07
CA ASN A 92 31.81 68.60 -11.36
C ASN A 92 32.02 70.08 -11.63
N ILE A 93 32.59 70.77 -10.63
CA ILE A 93 33.06 72.14 -10.74
C ILE A 93 34.49 72.23 -10.23
N LEU A 94 35.34 72.89 -11.00
CA LEU A 94 36.79 72.92 -10.80
C LEU A 94 37.32 74.34 -10.94
N LEU A 95 38.18 74.74 -9.99
CA LEU A 95 38.97 75.96 -10.05
C LEU A 95 40.44 75.60 -10.31
N GLY A 96 40.99 76.06 -11.42
CA GLY A 96 42.35 75.76 -11.85
C GLY A 96 43.22 77.01 -11.99
N HIS A 97 44.53 76.84 -11.81
CA HIS A 97 45.52 77.86 -12.07
C HIS A 97 46.70 77.25 -12.83
N ARG A 98 47.14 77.92 -13.90
CA ARG A 98 48.28 77.54 -14.74
C ARG A 98 49.23 78.71 -14.92
N PHE A 99 50.52 78.44 -14.90
CA PHE A 99 51.54 79.39 -15.33
C PHE A 99 52.52 78.76 -16.31
N TYR A 100 52.97 79.53 -17.28
CA TYR A 100 53.92 79.15 -18.31
C TYR A 100 55.31 79.72 -17.96
N SER A 101 56.28 78.83 -17.76
CA SER A 101 57.70 79.17 -17.58
C SER A 101 58.39 79.23 -18.93
N ASN A 102 58.85 80.42 -19.32
CA ASN A 102 59.68 80.60 -20.52
C ASN A 102 61.05 79.92 -20.38
N GLN A 103 61.63 79.91 -19.16
CA GLN A 103 62.94 79.32 -18.89
C GLN A 103 62.95 77.81 -19.14
N ASP A 104 61.89 77.13 -18.67
CA ASP A 104 61.77 75.67 -18.80
C ASP A 104 61.00 75.27 -20.07
N ASN A 105 60.32 76.22 -20.71
CA ASN A 105 59.34 76.01 -21.79
C ASN A 105 58.27 74.98 -21.36
N ARG A 106 57.64 75.22 -20.20
CA ARG A 106 56.64 74.31 -19.59
C ARG A 106 55.48 75.06 -18.97
N ILE A 107 54.31 74.44 -18.95
CA ILE A 107 53.18 74.88 -18.12
C ILE A 107 53.18 74.06 -16.85
N PHE A 108 53.08 74.72 -15.71
CA PHE A 108 52.75 74.10 -14.44
C PHE A 108 51.36 74.54 -14.03
N GLY A 109 50.54 73.60 -13.58
CA GLY A 109 49.18 73.88 -13.17
C GLY A 109 48.74 73.04 -11.99
N GLY A 110 47.71 73.51 -11.33
CA GLY A 110 47.00 72.75 -10.32
C GLY A 110 45.53 73.15 -10.24
N TYR A 111 44.73 72.28 -9.64
CA TYR A 111 43.30 72.51 -9.49
C TYR A 111 42.73 71.94 -8.20
N LEU A 112 41.58 72.45 -7.80
CA LEU A 112 40.67 71.86 -6.81
C LEU A 112 39.28 71.68 -7.45
N SER A 113 38.60 70.59 -7.14
CA SER A 113 37.26 70.29 -7.64
C SER A 113 36.32 69.76 -6.57
N TYR A 114 35.03 69.96 -6.81
CA TYR A 114 33.95 69.26 -6.14
C TYR A 114 33.14 68.52 -7.20
N ASP A 115 32.92 67.23 -6.95
CA ASP A 115 32.24 66.31 -7.84
C ASP A 115 31.02 65.71 -7.13
N ASN A 116 29.94 65.52 -7.88
CA ASN A 116 28.74 64.84 -7.44
C ASN A 116 28.33 63.80 -8.49
N ARG A 117 27.90 62.63 -8.04
CA ARG A 117 27.39 61.57 -8.91
C ARG A 117 26.18 60.92 -8.28
N ASN A 118 25.12 60.79 -9.06
CA ASN A 118 24.00 59.89 -8.78
C ASN A 118 24.17 58.63 -9.65
N THR A 119 24.11 57.44 -9.05
CA THR A 119 24.16 56.14 -9.74
C THR A 119 22.77 55.59 -10.10
N GLY A 120 21.71 56.23 -9.61
CA GLY A 120 20.34 55.72 -9.61
C GLY A 120 19.92 55.15 -8.27
N ASN A 121 20.83 54.44 -7.60
CA ASN A 121 20.61 53.86 -6.27
C ASN A 121 21.17 54.76 -5.15
N SER A 122 22.32 55.39 -5.40
CA SER A 122 23.09 56.13 -4.40
C SER A 122 23.56 57.48 -4.94
N VAL A 123 23.78 58.43 -4.04
CA VAL A 123 24.38 59.73 -4.38
C VAL A 123 25.68 59.93 -3.61
N PHE A 124 26.76 60.18 -4.35
CA PHE A 124 28.10 60.36 -3.81
C PHE A 124 28.66 61.74 -4.12
N ASN A 125 29.54 62.20 -3.23
CA ASN A 125 30.23 63.48 -3.32
C ASN A 125 31.73 63.27 -3.13
N GLN A 126 32.54 64.01 -3.87
CA GLN A 126 34.00 63.84 -3.85
C GLN A 126 34.70 65.18 -4.01
N LEU A 127 35.80 65.37 -3.28
CA LEU A 127 36.74 66.46 -3.49
C LEU A 127 37.90 65.95 -4.34
N GLY A 128 38.24 66.70 -5.38
CA GLY A 128 39.38 66.39 -6.24
C GLY A 128 40.47 67.45 -6.14
N ALA A 129 41.71 67.03 -6.27
CA ALA A 129 42.84 67.93 -6.43
C ALA A 129 43.81 67.34 -7.46
N GLY A 130 44.53 68.18 -8.19
CA GLY A 130 45.54 67.67 -9.10
C GLY A 130 46.60 68.68 -9.47
N LEU A 131 47.70 68.15 -9.98
CA LEU A 131 48.89 68.87 -10.44
C LEU A 131 49.23 68.41 -11.84
N GLU A 132 49.66 69.34 -12.70
CA GLU A 132 50.09 69.05 -14.05
C GLU A 132 51.38 69.80 -14.41
N SER A 133 52.24 69.14 -15.17
CA SER A 133 53.38 69.74 -15.85
C SER A 133 53.31 69.36 -17.33
N LEU A 134 52.96 70.33 -18.18
CA LEU A 134 52.77 70.11 -19.61
C LEU A 134 53.98 70.65 -20.37
N GLY A 135 54.56 69.81 -21.24
CA GLY A 135 55.74 70.15 -22.02
C GLY A 135 55.52 70.02 -23.52
N LYS A 136 56.60 70.30 -24.27
CA LYS A 136 56.62 70.10 -25.72
C LYS A 136 56.64 68.60 -26.05
N THR A 137 57.50 67.86 -25.35
CA THR A 137 57.75 66.42 -25.60
C THR A 137 57.04 65.53 -24.59
N TRP A 138 57.10 65.86 -23.30
CA TRP A 138 56.57 65.02 -22.22
C TRP A 138 55.77 65.80 -21.20
N ASP A 139 54.83 65.09 -20.58
CA ASP A 139 53.86 65.59 -19.60
C ASP A 139 53.91 64.74 -18.31
N LEU A 140 53.59 65.34 -17.18
CA LEU A 140 53.29 64.64 -15.93
C LEU A 140 52.00 65.18 -15.34
N ARG A 141 51.18 64.28 -14.80
CA ARG A 141 49.91 64.59 -14.13
C ARG A 141 49.76 63.74 -12.88
N ALA A 142 49.26 64.34 -11.82
CA ALA A 142 48.89 63.64 -10.60
C ALA A 142 47.52 64.14 -10.13
N ASN A 143 46.59 63.22 -9.89
CA ASN A 143 45.23 63.54 -9.44
C ASN A 143 44.92 62.76 -8.16
N ALA A 144 44.23 63.38 -7.21
CA ALA A 144 43.74 62.77 -6.00
C ALA A 144 42.24 63.03 -5.86
N TYR A 145 41.53 62.05 -5.31
CA TYR A 145 40.08 61.98 -5.22
C TYR A 145 39.71 61.51 -3.83
N VAL A 146 38.94 62.30 -3.09
CA VAL A 146 38.56 62.02 -1.71
C VAL A 146 37.04 62.09 -1.59
N PRO A 147 36.33 60.95 -1.56
CA PRO A 147 34.92 60.89 -1.24
C PRO A 147 34.63 61.53 0.11
N ILE A 148 33.50 62.23 0.21
CA ILE A 148 33.06 62.90 1.43
C ILE A 148 31.58 62.61 1.71
N GLY A 149 31.19 62.64 2.98
CA GLY A 149 29.84 62.31 3.42
C GLY A 149 29.63 60.80 3.55
N ASN A 150 28.48 60.30 3.08
CA ASN A 150 28.19 58.86 3.14
C ASN A 150 28.82 58.13 1.94
N THR A 151 29.98 57.52 2.18
CA THR A 151 30.81 56.90 1.15
C THR A 151 30.45 55.45 0.85
N ARG A 152 29.52 54.83 1.60
CA ARG A 152 29.02 53.47 1.36
C ARG A 152 27.53 53.40 1.69
N GLN A 153 26.70 53.05 0.71
CA GLN A 153 25.23 53.06 0.83
C GLN A 153 24.65 51.69 0.49
N ARG A 154 23.66 51.23 1.27
CA ARG A 154 22.94 49.97 1.03
C ARG A 154 21.90 50.15 -0.07
N ILE A 155 21.88 49.26 -1.03
CA ILE A 155 20.98 49.26 -2.18
C ILE A 155 19.76 48.39 -1.90
N ASP A 156 20.01 47.13 -1.51
CA ASP A 156 18.97 46.11 -1.38
C ASP A 156 19.33 45.06 -0.32
N GLN A 157 18.33 44.34 0.18
CA GLN A 157 18.45 43.25 1.14
C GLN A 157 17.38 42.18 0.86
N SER A 158 17.79 40.92 0.69
CA SER A 158 16.91 39.77 0.48
C SER A 158 17.30 38.58 1.36
N THR A 159 16.37 37.63 1.56
CA THR A 159 16.57 36.42 2.37
C THR A 159 16.04 35.21 1.62
N VAL A 160 16.79 34.09 1.62
CA VAL A 160 16.43 32.84 0.93
C VAL A 160 16.64 31.65 1.87
N GLU A 161 15.72 30.68 1.85
CA GLU A 161 15.88 29.41 2.59
C GLU A 161 16.76 28.43 1.81
N ILE A 162 17.76 27.85 2.48
CA ILE A 162 18.76 26.98 1.86
C ILE A 162 18.76 25.55 2.44
N ALA A 163 18.24 25.35 3.66
CA ALA A 163 18.08 24.03 4.25
C ALA A 163 16.97 24.04 5.32
N ARG A 164 16.37 22.86 5.58
CA ARG A 164 15.34 22.63 6.58
C ARG A 164 15.50 21.25 7.21
N GLU A 165 15.48 21.19 8.54
CA GLU A 165 15.60 19.96 9.33
C GLU A 165 14.58 19.96 10.47
N ILE A 166 13.97 18.80 10.76
CA ILE A 166 13.10 18.60 11.92
C ILE A 166 13.95 17.95 13.02
N THR A 167 13.99 18.56 14.20
CA THR A 167 14.95 18.24 15.26
C THR A 167 14.31 17.79 16.57
N GLY A 168 13.01 18.05 16.77
CA GLY A 168 12.27 17.71 17.99
C GLY A 168 11.30 16.53 17.81
N GLU A 169 11.08 15.79 18.90
CA GLU A 169 10.00 14.80 18.98
C GLU A 169 8.62 15.51 18.94
N PRO A 170 7.62 14.97 18.23
CA PRO A 170 6.29 15.58 18.18
C PRO A 170 5.62 15.66 19.56
N PHE A 171 4.99 16.79 19.85
CA PHE A 171 4.22 17.04 21.07
C PHE A 171 2.93 17.78 20.76
N PHE A 172 1.95 17.68 21.66
CA PHE A 172 0.69 18.39 21.49
C PHE A 172 0.82 19.87 21.88
N GLN A 173 0.30 20.76 21.04
CA GLN A 173 0.18 22.19 21.30
C GLN A 173 -1.13 22.69 20.70
N ASN A 174 -1.95 23.37 21.50
CA ASN A 174 -3.32 23.71 21.12
C ASN A 174 -4.09 22.46 20.64
N HIS A 175 -4.65 22.48 19.43
CA HIS A 175 -5.33 21.35 18.79
C HIS A 175 -4.42 20.53 17.88
N PHE A 176 -3.12 20.82 17.80
CA PHE A 176 -2.24 20.21 16.80
C PHE A 176 -1.17 19.34 17.46
N LEU A 177 -0.69 18.37 16.70
CA LEU A 177 0.55 17.66 16.99
C LEU A 177 1.67 18.38 16.23
N VAL A 178 2.60 19.00 16.95
CA VAL A 178 3.65 19.85 16.37
C VAL A 178 5.04 19.25 16.61
N ALA A 179 5.95 19.52 15.69
CA ALA A 179 7.37 19.24 15.86
C ALA A 179 8.20 20.50 15.64
N GLU A 180 9.28 20.61 16.39
CA GLU A 180 10.25 21.70 16.24
C GLU A 180 11.30 21.32 15.18
N GLY A 181 11.69 22.33 14.39
CA GLY A 181 12.76 22.20 13.42
C GLY A 181 13.57 23.49 13.30
N GLU A 182 14.71 23.38 12.61
CA GLU A 182 15.54 24.51 12.25
C GLU A 182 15.58 24.67 10.74
N ARG A 183 15.39 25.91 10.28
CA ARG A 183 15.67 26.28 8.88
C ARG A 183 16.90 27.16 8.83
N GLN A 184 17.73 26.96 7.81
CA GLN A 184 18.87 27.81 7.52
C GLN A 184 18.46 28.83 6.46
N LEU A 185 18.65 30.10 6.79
CA LEU A 185 18.39 31.23 5.91
C LEU A 185 19.72 31.90 5.54
N GLU A 186 19.82 32.35 4.29
CA GLU A 186 20.91 33.20 3.82
C GLU A 186 20.37 34.59 3.49
N GLN A 187 20.90 35.62 4.16
CA GLN A 187 20.58 37.02 3.89
C GLN A 187 21.65 37.61 2.97
N ILE A 188 21.24 38.20 1.85
CA ILE A 188 22.11 38.85 0.87
C ILE A 188 21.86 40.36 0.92
N THR A 189 22.90 41.15 1.18
CA THR A 189 22.84 42.62 1.23
C THR A 189 23.77 43.23 0.19
N SER A 190 23.25 44.13 -0.65
CA SER A 190 24.03 44.81 -1.71
C SER A 190 24.36 46.25 -1.33
N PHE A 191 25.58 46.70 -1.63
CA PHE A 191 26.07 48.05 -1.35
C PHE A 191 26.74 48.70 -2.57
N GLU A 192 26.76 50.03 -2.59
CA GLU A 192 27.59 50.84 -3.48
C GLU A 192 28.55 51.70 -2.63
N ALA A 193 29.82 51.77 -3.00
CA ALA A 193 30.84 52.52 -2.28
C ALA A 193 31.63 53.47 -3.19
N ALA A 194 31.65 54.76 -2.85
CA ALA A 194 32.49 55.73 -3.55
C ALA A 194 33.96 55.56 -3.17
N MET A 195 34.84 55.54 -4.17
CA MET A 195 36.24 55.22 -3.97
C MET A 195 37.12 56.48 -3.80
N ALA A 196 37.97 56.46 -2.77
CA ALA A 196 39.13 57.32 -2.67
C ALA A 196 40.16 56.87 -3.70
N GLY A 197 40.82 57.83 -4.35
CA GLY A 197 41.67 57.53 -5.49
C GLY A 197 42.89 58.42 -5.60
N PHE A 198 43.98 57.86 -6.12
CA PHE A 198 45.14 58.61 -6.56
C PHE A 198 45.60 58.11 -7.93
N GLU A 199 45.93 59.01 -8.85
CA GLU A 199 46.40 58.71 -10.19
C GLU A 199 47.72 59.46 -10.46
N LEU A 200 48.70 58.78 -11.06
CA LEU A 200 49.94 59.36 -11.55
C LEU A 200 50.16 58.94 -13.00
N GLU A 201 50.24 59.90 -13.91
CA GLU A 201 50.33 59.65 -15.35
C GLU A 201 51.51 60.44 -15.97
N ALA A 202 52.31 59.76 -16.79
CA ALA A 202 53.35 60.35 -17.61
C ALA A 202 52.99 60.23 -19.09
N GLY A 203 53.11 61.32 -19.83
CA GLY A 203 52.76 61.42 -21.24
C GLY A 203 53.94 61.73 -22.14
N ILE A 204 53.93 61.23 -23.36
CA ILE A 204 54.85 61.62 -24.43
C ILE A 204 54.09 61.94 -25.71
N LYS A 205 54.55 62.95 -26.44
CA LYS A 205 54.07 63.23 -27.79
C LYS A 205 54.61 62.19 -28.76
N LEU A 206 53.70 61.39 -29.35
CA LEU A 206 54.02 60.31 -30.27
C LEU A 206 54.12 60.79 -31.71
N ALA A 207 53.17 61.61 -32.15
CA ALA A 207 53.12 62.10 -33.53
C ALA A 207 52.44 63.46 -33.63
N ARG A 208 52.64 64.13 -34.77
CA ARG A 208 51.91 65.33 -35.16
C ARG A 208 50.77 64.93 -36.08
N LEU A 209 49.57 65.46 -35.84
CA LEU A 209 48.39 65.19 -36.66
C LEU A 209 48.05 66.44 -37.49
N GLY A 210 48.28 66.39 -38.80
CA GLY A 210 48.02 67.51 -39.70
C GLY A 210 48.77 68.81 -39.34
N LYS A 211 48.19 69.95 -39.76
CA LYS A 211 48.77 71.30 -39.55
C LYS A 211 48.46 71.91 -38.18
N GLN A 212 47.64 71.26 -37.35
CA GLN A 212 47.22 71.83 -36.07
C GLN A 212 47.15 70.81 -34.92
N GLY A 213 47.15 69.51 -35.15
CA GLY A 213 46.95 68.51 -34.09
C GLY A 213 48.19 67.78 -33.58
N ASP A 214 48.00 66.98 -32.52
CA ASP A 214 48.97 66.05 -31.97
C ASP A 214 48.35 64.72 -31.52
N LEU A 215 49.19 63.68 -31.48
CA LEU A 215 48.90 62.38 -30.90
C LEU A 215 49.84 62.18 -29.72
N ARG A 216 49.28 61.89 -28.55
CA ARG A 216 50.02 61.66 -27.30
C ARG A 216 49.68 60.29 -26.74
N GLY A 217 50.69 59.64 -26.18
CA GLY A 217 50.55 58.41 -25.42
C GLY A 217 50.86 58.68 -23.97
N TYR A 218 50.11 58.06 -23.07
CA TYR A 218 50.25 58.20 -21.63
C TYR A 218 50.28 56.82 -20.99
N GLY A 219 51.10 56.69 -19.95
CA GLY A 219 51.17 55.53 -19.08
C GLY A 219 51.19 55.99 -17.63
N GLY A 220 50.40 55.32 -16.80
CA GLY A 220 50.24 55.72 -15.42
C GLY A 220 49.81 54.58 -14.51
N LEU A 221 49.92 54.84 -13.21
CA LEU A 221 49.38 53.99 -12.16
C LEU A 221 48.25 54.74 -11.48
N TYR A 222 47.25 54.00 -11.00
CA TYR A 222 46.23 54.53 -10.13
C TYR A 222 46.01 53.59 -8.96
N TYR A 223 45.53 54.11 -7.84
CA TYR A 223 45.13 53.34 -6.68
C TYR A 223 43.73 53.78 -6.28
N TYR A 224 42.82 52.84 -6.07
CA TYR A 224 41.49 53.10 -5.56
C TYR A 224 41.21 52.29 -4.30
N ASP A 225 40.50 52.89 -3.35
CA ASP A 225 40.14 52.31 -2.06
C ASP A 225 38.72 52.71 -1.68
N ALA A 226 37.92 51.77 -1.18
CA ALA A 226 36.54 52.02 -0.77
C ALA A 226 36.23 51.29 0.54
N ALA A 227 35.29 51.81 1.32
CA ALA A 227 34.80 51.07 2.48
C ALA A 227 34.15 49.75 2.04
N GLY A 228 34.55 48.64 2.66
CA GLY A 228 34.01 47.30 2.38
C GLY A 228 34.75 46.52 1.29
N THR A 229 35.83 47.03 0.70
CA THR A 229 36.65 46.31 -0.28
C THR A 229 38.11 46.71 -0.14
N ASP A 230 39.02 45.74 -0.22
CA ASP A 230 40.45 46.01 -0.15
C ASP A 230 40.89 46.87 -1.36
N GLY A 231 41.61 47.97 -1.10
CA GLY A 231 42.07 48.85 -2.16
C GLY A 231 42.99 48.18 -3.18
N ALA A 232 42.92 48.64 -4.44
CA ALA A 232 43.64 48.04 -5.56
C ALA A 232 44.52 49.06 -6.29
N LEU A 233 45.75 48.62 -6.61
CA LEU A 233 46.65 49.31 -7.53
C LEU A 233 46.37 48.84 -8.95
N GLY A 234 46.01 49.79 -9.83
CA GLY A 234 45.83 49.59 -11.25
C GLY A 234 46.86 50.32 -12.10
N TRP A 235 46.90 49.97 -13.37
CA TRP A 235 47.70 50.67 -14.38
C TRP A 235 46.82 51.07 -15.56
N ARG A 236 47.18 52.18 -16.21
CA ARG A 236 46.44 52.74 -17.35
C ARG A 236 47.40 53.12 -18.47
N LEU A 237 47.09 52.68 -19.68
CA LEU A 237 47.68 53.18 -20.92
C LEU A 237 46.62 53.97 -21.67
N ARG A 238 46.97 55.16 -22.19
CA ARG A 238 46.02 56.03 -22.89
C ARG A 238 46.63 56.68 -24.11
N LEU A 239 45.90 56.65 -25.22
CA LEU A 239 46.19 57.38 -26.43
C LEU A 239 45.21 58.55 -26.54
N GLU A 240 45.73 59.74 -26.80
CA GLU A 240 44.93 60.95 -26.98
C GLU A 240 45.31 61.59 -28.32
N ALA A 241 44.34 61.70 -29.21
CA ALA A 241 44.49 62.37 -30.48
C ALA A 241 43.69 63.67 -30.46
N ASN A 242 44.34 64.78 -30.80
CA ASN A 242 43.70 66.07 -31.01
C ASN A 242 43.87 66.47 -32.48
N PRO A 243 43.08 65.94 -33.44
CA PRO A 243 43.29 66.23 -34.86
C PRO A 243 43.11 67.71 -35.22
N ALA A 244 42.28 68.44 -34.46
CA ALA A 244 42.02 69.87 -34.57
C ALA A 244 41.90 70.49 -33.17
N ASP A 245 41.99 71.82 -33.05
CA ASP A 245 41.85 72.50 -31.75
C ASP A 245 40.42 72.39 -31.14
N THR A 246 39.47 71.94 -31.94
CA THR A 246 38.07 71.76 -31.56
C THR A 246 37.68 70.32 -31.33
N LEU A 247 38.56 69.33 -31.52
CA LEU A 247 38.24 67.90 -31.44
C LEU A 247 39.30 67.12 -30.68
N ASN A 248 38.87 66.34 -29.70
CA ASN A 248 39.67 65.41 -28.90
C ASN A 248 39.08 64.01 -29.03
N LEU A 249 39.96 63.02 -29.20
CA LEU A 249 39.65 61.60 -29.20
C LEU A 249 40.59 60.92 -28.19
N GLY A 250 40.07 60.01 -27.39
CA GLY A 250 40.83 59.26 -26.40
C GLY A 250 40.52 57.77 -26.46
N LEU A 251 41.53 56.95 -26.26
CA LEU A 251 41.38 55.51 -26.04
C LEU A 251 42.27 55.12 -24.86
N SER A 252 41.70 54.54 -23.81
CA SER A 252 42.47 54.00 -22.70
C SER A 252 42.20 52.52 -22.48
N PHE A 253 43.25 51.82 -22.06
CA PHE A 253 43.24 50.44 -21.59
C PHE A 253 43.73 50.46 -20.14
N GLN A 254 42.99 49.83 -19.24
CA GLN A 254 43.32 49.79 -17.82
C GLN A 254 42.93 48.46 -17.19
N GLU A 255 43.65 48.07 -16.14
CA GLU A 255 43.48 46.83 -15.39
C GLU A 255 43.69 47.10 -13.90
N ASP A 256 42.79 46.57 -13.06
CA ASP A 256 42.96 46.47 -11.61
C ASP A 256 42.13 45.29 -11.06
N ALA A 257 42.35 44.93 -9.79
CA ALA A 257 41.72 43.76 -9.17
C ALA A 257 40.23 43.94 -8.81
N ILE A 258 39.70 45.18 -8.83
CA ILE A 258 38.32 45.49 -8.45
C ILE A 258 37.44 45.54 -9.70
N PHE A 259 37.89 46.26 -10.74
CA PHE A 259 37.12 46.51 -11.96
C PHE A 259 37.56 45.66 -13.16
N GLY A 260 38.67 44.92 -13.04
CA GLY A 260 39.22 44.10 -14.12
C GLY A 260 39.64 44.91 -15.35
N THR A 261 39.66 44.24 -16.51
CA THR A 261 40.09 44.84 -17.78
C THR A 261 39.02 45.77 -18.36
N ASN A 262 39.37 47.05 -18.52
CA ASN A 262 38.50 48.06 -19.11
C ASN A 262 39.13 48.75 -20.31
N VAL A 263 38.34 48.95 -21.38
CA VAL A 263 38.71 49.74 -22.55
C VAL A 263 37.76 50.91 -22.67
N VAL A 264 38.28 52.13 -22.50
CA VAL A 264 37.46 53.36 -22.50
C VAL A 264 37.75 54.20 -23.74
N PHE A 265 36.70 54.48 -24.51
CA PHE A 265 36.77 55.40 -25.64
C PHE A 265 36.13 56.75 -25.27
N ASN A 266 36.82 57.83 -25.64
CA ASN A 266 36.42 59.20 -25.40
C ASN A 266 36.36 59.98 -26.71
N VAL A 267 35.31 60.78 -26.90
CA VAL A 267 35.22 61.76 -27.99
C VAL A 267 34.68 63.07 -27.43
N GLY A 268 35.33 64.19 -27.76
CA GLY A 268 34.92 65.50 -27.28
C GLY A 268 35.17 66.60 -28.30
N ALA A 269 34.26 67.57 -28.36
CA ALA A 269 34.39 68.75 -29.18
C ALA A 269 34.32 70.03 -28.34
N ASN A 270 35.18 71.01 -28.64
CA ASN A 270 35.28 72.29 -27.93
C ASN A 270 35.13 73.46 -28.92
N PHE A 271 34.27 74.43 -28.61
CA PHE A 271 33.99 75.57 -29.48
C PHE A 271 34.22 76.91 -28.75
N PRO A 272 35.02 77.85 -29.30
CA PRO A 272 35.68 77.84 -30.61
C PRO A 272 37.01 77.05 -30.69
N GLY A 273 37.46 76.45 -29.59
CA GLY A 273 38.73 75.70 -29.49
C GLY A 273 39.38 75.89 -28.11
N THR A 274 40.51 75.21 -27.86
CA THR A 274 41.22 75.29 -26.56
C THR A 274 42.41 76.26 -26.56
N ARG A 275 42.90 76.67 -27.73
CA ARG A 275 44.10 77.51 -27.84
C ARG A 275 43.83 78.99 -27.59
N PRO A 276 44.83 79.72 -27.06
CA PRO A 276 44.78 81.18 -27.05
C PRO A 276 44.68 81.76 -28.47
N ARG A 277 43.99 82.89 -28.62
CA ARG A 277 43.96 83.64 -29.89
C ARG A 277 45.41 84.07 -30.28
N GLY A 278 45.68 84.25 -31.58
CA GLY A 278 46.99 84.72 -32.06
C GLY A 278 48.13 83.69 -32.16
N VAL A 279 47.94 82.44 -31.73
CA VAL A 279 48.96 81.38 -31.84
C VAL A 279 48.79 80.60 -33.16
N ASN A 280 49.56 80.99 -34.20
CA ASN A 280 49.47 80.37 -35.55
C ASN A 280 50.66 79.46 -35.95
N LYS A 281 51.72 79.33 -35.13
CA LYS A 281 52.79 78.33 -35.33
C LYS A 281 52.72 77.26 -34.25
N GLN A 282 52.59 76.01 -34.71
CA GLN A 282 52.65 74.80 -33.88
C GLN A 282 54.01 74.67 -33.19
N GLU A 283 53.98 74.18 -31.95
CA GLU A 283 55.11 73.83 -31.07
C GLU A 283 55.52 74.83 -29.98
N THR A 284 54.66 75.79 -29.61
CA THR A 284 54.79 76.46 -28.32
C THR A 284 53.99 75.71 -27.26
N VAL A 285 54.60 75.40 -26.12
CA VAL A 285 53.91 74.76 -25.00
C VAL A 285 52.77 75.63 -24.50
N LEU A 286 52.91 76.95 -24.62
CA LEU A 286 51.88 77.94 -24.34
C LEU A 286 50.53 77.69 -25.06
N ALA A 287 50.52 77.06 -26.24
CA ALA A 287 49.27 76.72 -26.93
C ALA A 287 48.35 75.81 -26.10
N ARG A 288 48.93 75.07 -25.15
CA ARG A 288 48.26 74.09 -24.30
C ARG A 288 47.73 74.68 -22.99
N ILE A 289 47.98 75.96 -22.72
CA ILE A 289 47.59 76.61 -21.45
C ILE A 289 46.08 76.59 -21.24
N GLY A 290 45.30 76.52 -22.32
CA GLY A 290 43.84 76.42 -22.29
C GLY A 290 43.28 75.00 -22.38
N GLU A 291 44.07 73.92 -22.43
CA GLU A 291 43.55 72.54 -22.49
C GLU A 291 42.59 72.23 -21.31
N SER A 292 41.60 71.37 -21.48
CA SER A 292 40.79 70.96 -20.32
C SER A 292 41.62 70.11 -19.35
N VAL A 293 41.30 70.14 -18.06
CA VAL A 293 42.03 69.31 -17.07
C VAL A 293 41.78 67.83 -17.35
N ALA A 294 42.86 67.05 -17.46
CA ALA A 294 42.77 65.61 -17.69
C ALA A 294 42.73 64.86 -16.35
N ARG A 295 41.58 64.26 -16.09
CA ARG A 295 41.25 63.53 -14.87
C ARG A 295 40.10 62.57 -15.17
N THR A 296 39.91 61.55 -14.33
CA THR A 296 38.64 60.81 -14.26
C THR A 296 37.54 61.78 -13.79
N ALA A 297 36.50 61.97 -14.62
CA ALA A 297 35.49 63.03 -14.43
C ALA A 297 34.28 62.59 -13.61
N SER A 298 33.99 61.29 -13.57
CA SER A 298 32.93 60.68 -12.76
C SER A 298 33.53 60.09 -11.49
N ILE A 299 32.79 60.11 -10.39
CA ILE A 299 33.22 59.47 -9.13
C ILE A 299 33.25 57.96 -9.37
N THR A 300 34.39 57.30 -9.16
CA THR A 300 34.50 55.84 -9.20
C THR A 300 33.70 55.22 -8.05
N VAL A 301 32.82 54.27 -8.36
CA VAL A 301 31.95 53.56 -7.41
C VAL A 301 32.15 52.06 -7.57
N ASP A 302 32.30 51.36 -6.46
CA ASP A 302 32.39 49.91 -6.35
C ASP A 302 31.04 49.31 -5.89
N SER A 303 30.66 48.16 -6.44
CA SER A 303 29.41 47.46 -6.13
C SER A 303 29.72 46.16 -5.40
N GLN A 304 29.14 46.00 -4.20
CA GLN A 304 29.52 44.97 -3.24
C GLN A 304 28.31 44.14 -2.83
N GLN A 305 28.53 42.85 -2.56
CA GLN A 305 27.53 41.95 -1.97
C GLN A 305 28.12 41.28 -0.73
N GLU A 306 27.34 41.24 0.35
CA GLU A 306 27.64 40.52 1.58
C GLU A 306 26.54 39.48 1.82
N SER A 307 26.90 38.25 2.21
CA SER A 307 25.95 37.24 2.67
C SER A 307 26.24 36.80 4.11
N GLU A 308 25.18 36.59 4.88
CA GLU A 308 25.22 36.09 6.25
C GLU A 308 24.20 34.95 6.40
N SER A 309 24.64 33.82 6.95
CA SER A 309 23.78 32.67 7.23
C SER A 309 23.39 32.64 8.70
N PHE A 310 22.12 32.36 8.98
CA PHE A 310 21.63 32.16 10.33
C PHE A 310 20.56 31.06 10.37
N SER A 311 20.45 30.40 11.52
CA SER A 311 19.38 29.43 11.78
C SER A 311 18.19 30.13 12.43
N GLU A 312 17.00 29.72 12.04
CA GLU A 312 15.74 30.14 12.65
C GLU A 312 14.93 28.89 13.03
N ALA A 313 14.47 28.83 14.28
CA ALA A 313 13.57 27.79 14.74
C ALA A 313 12.18 27.99 14.14
N PHE A 314 11.53 26.90 13.74
CA PHE A 314 10.15 26.89 13.30
C PHE A 314 9.41 25.69 13.92
N THR A 315 8.08 25.75 13.92
CA THR A 315 7.20 24.62 14.23
C THR A 315 6.47 24.17 12.97
N ILE A 316 6.29 22.86 12.82
CA ILE A 316 5.42 22.27 11.80
C ILE A 316 4.37 21.39 12.46
N GLU A 317 3.14 21.49 11.99
CA GLU A 317 2.02 20.65 12.38
C GLU A 317 2.04 19.35 11.56
N ALA A 318 1.67 18.23 12.18
CA ALA A 318 1.60 16.94 11.50
C ALA A 318 0.42 16.92 10.50
N THR A 319 0.73 16.71 9.23
CA THR A 319 -0.25 16.82 8.13
C THR A 319 -0.87 15.47 7.82
N ASN A 320 -2.20 15.41 7.75
CA ASN A 320 -2.94 14.26 7.25
C ASN A 320 -2.62 14.05 5.76
N PRO A 321 -2.03 12.90 5.36
CA PRO A 321 -1.67 12.67 3.96
C PRO A 321 -2.87 12.52 3.02
N GLU A 322 -4.08 12.27 3.53
CA GLU A 322 -5.29 12.12 2.71
C GLU A 322 -5.91 13.46 2.33
N THR A 323 -5.91 14.44 3.24
CA THR A 323 -6.53 15.76 3.03
C THR A 323 -5.51 16.83 2.66
N GLY A 324 -4.25 16.66 3.06
CA GLY A 324 -3.20 17.68 2.95
C GLY A 324 -3.30 18.78 4.00
N GLU A 325 -4.20 18.66 4.98
CA GLU A 325 -4.39 19.59 6.09
C GLU A 325 -3.86 19.00 7.41
N PRO A 326 -3.54 19.84 8.42
CA PRO A 326 -3.10 19.35 9.72
C PRO A 326 -4.14 18.47 10.43
N TRP A 327 -3.68 17.43 11.13
CA TRP A 327 -4.53 16.69 12.06
C TRP A 327 -5.04 17.59 13.18
N PHE A 328 -6.35 17.54 13.45
CA PHE A 328 -7.01 18.40 14.43
C PHE A 328 -7.51 17.58 15.63
N PHE A 329 -6.93 17.82 16.80
CA PHE A 329 -7.19 17.07 18.01
C PHE A 329 -8.15 17.79 18.95
N GLN A 330 -9.24 17.11 19.31
CA GLN A 330 -10.10 17.47 20.42
C GLN A 330 -9.67 16.67 21.65
N GLN A 331 -8.89 17.30 22.52
CA GLN A 331 -8.30 16.66 23.70
C GLN A 331 -9.34 16.54 24.82
N VAL A 332 -9.44 15.34 25.41
CA VAL A 332 -10.36 15.03 26.51
C VAL A 332 -9.58 14.46 27.69
N ASN A 333 -9.78 15.02 28.88
CA ASN A 333 -9.30 14.46 30.14
C ASN A 333 -10.48 14.28 31.10
N LEU A 334 -10.93 13.03 31.28
CA LEU A 334 -12.22 12.77 31.90
C LEU A 334 -12.31 13.27 33.36
N GLY A 335 -13.31 14.12 33.62
CA GLY A 335 -13.57 14.67 34.95
C GLY A 335 -12.86 15.99 35.27
N VAL A 336 -12.09 16.59 34.35
CA VAL A 336 -11.71 18.00 34.47
C VAL A 336 -12.93 18.91 34.25
N ALA A 337 -12.89 20.15 34.74
CA ALA A 337 -14.03 21.07 34.61
C ALA A 337 -13.88 21.97 33.37
N GLY A 338 -14.86 21.90 32.46
CA GLY A 338 -14.85 22.72 31.24
C GLY A 338 -13.80 22.26 30.23
N GLY A 339 -13.22 23.21 29.50
CA GLY A 339 -12.22 22.98 28.45
C GLY A 339 -12.60 23.65 27.14
N ASP A 340 -11.62 23.89 26.28
CA ASP A 340 -11.81 24.31 24.88
C ASP A 340 -11.30 23.26 23.88
N GLY A 341 -10.86 22.09 24.36
CA GLY A 341 -10.41 20.97 23.53
C GLY A 341 -8.94 21.04 23.14
N THR A 342 -8.23 22.09 23.55
CA THR A 342 -6.77 22.15 23.41
C THR A 342 -6.07 21.23 24.40
N PHE A 343 -4.81 20.88 24.13
CA PHE A 343 -4.00 20.09 25.05
C PHE A 343 -3.79 20.77 26.41
N GLU A 344 -3.66 22.09 26.42
CA GLU A 344 -3.47 22.90 27.62
C GLU A 344 -4.76 23.07 28.44
N ASN A 345 -5.93 22.98 27.79
CA ASN A 345 -7.24 23.12 28.39
C ASN A 345 -8.25 22.10 27.82
N PRO A 346 -8.04 20.78 28.09
CA PRO A 346 -8.82 19.72 27.47
C PRO A 346 -10.26 19.71 27.99
N PHE A 347 -11.18 19.16 27.18
CA PHE A 347 -12.55 18.95 27.61
C PHE A 347 -12.64 17.94 28.77
N GLY A 348 -13.56 18.19 29.69
CA GLY A 348 -13.87 17.32 30.83
C GLY A 348 -14.71 16.08 30.52
N ILE A 349 -15.45 16.11 29.41
CA ILE A 349 -16.35 15.03 28.98
C ILE A 349 -16.25 14.81 27.47
N LEU A 350 -16.48 13.56 27.03
CA LEU A 350 -16.37 13.18 25.62
C LEU A 350 -17.35 13.92 24.71
N GLN A 351 -18.60 14.12 25.17
CA GLN A 351 -19.65 14.69 24.33
C GLN A 351 -19.33 16.12 23.87
N ASP A 352 -18.66 16.91 24.70
CA ASP A 352 -18.27 18.28 24.34
C ASP A 352 -17.22 18.28 23.22
N ALA A 353 -16.28 17.34 23.26
CA ALA A 353 -15.30 17.14 22.19
C ALA A 353 -15.95 16.69 20.89
N LEU A 354 -16.89 15.74 20.95
CA LEU A 354 -17.66 15.30 19.77
C LEU A 354 -18.43 16.46 19.14
N ASN A 355 -19.06 17.31 19.96
CA ASN A 355 -19.80 18.49 19.49
C ASN A 355 -18.90 19.54 18.82
N ALA A 356 -17.58 19.52 19.09
CA ALA A 356 -16.60 20.44 18.53
C ALA A 356 -15.96 19.95 17.23
N THR A 357 -16.19 18.70 16.83
CA THR A 357 -15.67 18.14 15.56
C THR A 357 -16.34 18.77 14.34
N LEU A 358 -15.60 18.85 13.23
CA LEU A 358 -16.02 19.38 11.95
C LEU A 358 -16.40 18.28 10.94
N SER A 359 -16.00 17.03 11.19
CA SER A 359 -16.28 15.88 10.30
C SER A 359 -15.66 16.04 8.90
N ASP A 360 -14.47 16.65 8.84
CA ASP A 360 -13.77 17.01 7.60
C ASP A 360 -12.68 16.00 7.18
N GLY A 361 -12.51 14.92 7.96
CA GLY A 361 -11.46 13.92 7.78
C GLY A 361 -10.19 14.15 8.59
N ASN A 362 -10.08 15.26 9.31
CA ASN A 362 -8.91 15.61 10.12
C ASN A 362 -9.15 15.53 11.63
N ASP A 363 -10.40 15.40 12.07
CA ASP A 363 -10.76 15.41 13.48
C ASP A 363 -10.42 14.10 14.20
N ILE A 364 -9.66 14.23 15.29
CA ILE A 364 -9.37 13.16 16.24
C ILE A 364 -9.83 13.60 17.64
N VAL A 365 -10.82 12.91 18.20
CA VAL A 365 -11.16 13.03 19.62
C VAL A 365 -10.22 12.11 20.42
N TYR A 366 -9.30 12.70 21.18
CA TYR A 366 -8.25 11.97 21.90
C TYR A 366 -8.49 11.95 23.40
N VAL A 367 -8.74 10.76 23.96
CA VAL A 367 -9.34 10.59 25.29
C VAL A 367 -8.36 10.01 26.30
N GLN A 368 -8.12 10.76 27.36
CA GLN A 368 -7.38 10.33 28.55
C GLN A 368 -8.35 9.85 29.63
N ALA A 369 -8.04 8.70 30.23
CA ALA A 369 -8.76 8.22 31.39
C ALA A 369 -8.62 9.20 32.57
N GLY A 370 -9.66 9.34 33.39
CA GLY A 370 -9.67 10.31 34.49
C GLY A 370 -10.66 9.98 35.61
N ALA A 371 -10.90 10.94 36.51
CA ALA A 371 -11.53 10.71 37.81
C ALA A 371 -13.07 10.49 37.77
N ASN A 372 -13.73 10.79 36.65
CA ASN A 372 -15.16 10.56 36.45
C ASN A 372 -15.37 9.50 35.34
N PRO A 373 -15.46 8.20 35.69
CA PRO A 373 -15.07 7.11 34.80
C PRO A 373 -16.17 6.58 33.86
N GLY A 374 -17.35 7.21 33.81
CA GLY A 374 -18.49 6.72 33.02
C GLY A 374 -18.87 7.66 31.89
N ILE A 375 -18.47 7.32 30.67
CA ILE A 375 -18.93 7.98 29.44
C ILE A 375 -20.31 7.40 29.10
N PRO A 376 -21.38 8.20 28.93
CA PRO A 376 -22.66 7.70 28.39
C PRO A 376 -22.48 7.13 26.97
N GLY A 377 -23.47 6.39 26.47
CA GLY A 377 -23.49 6.06 25.03
C GLY A 377 -23.46 7.31 24.16
N PHE A 378 -22.81 7.23 23.00
CA PHE A 378 -22.58 8.36 22.11
C PHE A 378 -22.58 7.95 20.64
N THR A 379 -22.75 8.94 19.76
CA THR A 379 -22.66 8.77 18.30
C THR A 379 -21.44 9.51 17.79
N ILE A 380 -20.68 8.87 16.92
CA ILE A 380 -19.52 9.47 16.26
C ILE A 380 -19.97 10.00 14.89
N GLY A 381 -19.70 11.27 14.60
CA GLY A 381 -19.94 11.86 13.28
C GLY A 381 -19.09 11.21 12.19
N ASP A 382 -19.45 11.42 10.94
CA ASP A 382 -18.70 10.88 9.79
C ASP A 382 -17.26 11.43 9.78
N GLN A 383 -16.30 10.61 9.35
CA GLN A 383 -14.89 10.99 9.17
C GLN A 383 -14.21 11.49 10.45
N VAL A 384 -14.70 11.05 11.62
CA VAL A 384 -14.12 11.37 12.93
C VAL A 384 -13.48 10.10 13.52
N GLN A 385 -12.27 10.28 14.06
CA GLN A 385 -11.60 9.24 14.84
C GLN A 385 -11.79 9.51 16.34
N VAL A 386 -12.14 8.49 17.11
CA VAL A 386 -12.24 8.55 18.57
C VAL A 386 -11.27 7.52 19.16
N LEU A 387 -10.17 8.03 19.70
CA LEU A 387 -9.03 7.24 20.14
C LEU A 387 -8.80 7.49 21.63
N SER A 388 -8.59 6.45 22.42
CA SER A 388 -8.13 6.61 23.79
C SER A 388 -6.61 6.48 23.91
N THR A 389 -6.07 6.98 25.01
CA THR A 389 -4.66 6.78 25.42
C THR A 389 -4.36 5.36 25.91
N GLY A 390 -5.35 4.48 26.06
CA GLY A 390 -5.19 3.14 26.62
C GLY A 390 -4.20 2.28 25.83
N PRO A 391 -4.52 1.86 24.60
CA PRO A 391 -3.60 1.15 23.72
C PRO A 391 -2.58 2.11 23.09
N LEU A 392 -1.55 1.55 22.43
CA LEU A 392 -0.69 2.32 21.55
C LEU A 392 -1.52 2.85 20.37
N GLN A 393 -1.35 4.13 20.04
CA GLN A 393 -2.10 4.79 18.98
C GLN A 393 -1.12 5.38 17.98
N GLU A 394 -1.37 5.14 16.70
CA GLU A 394 -0.54 5.63 15.61
C GLU A 394 -1.41 6.29 14.54
N ILE A 395 -0.87 7.32 13.89
CA ILE A 395 -1.50 8.02 12.76
C ILE A 395 -0.50 8.17 11.62
N ASN A 396 -1.00 8.22 10.39
CA ASN A 396 -0.16 8.53 9.24
C ASN A 396 0.01 10.05 9.09
N THR A 397 1.22 10.48 8.78
CA THR A 397 1.60 11.89 8.62
C THR A 397 2.48 12.07 7.38
N THR A 398 2.41 13.24 6.74
CA THR A 398 3.26 13.56 5.59
C THR A 398 4.73 13.70 5.96
N GLU A 399 5.00 14.23 7.16
CA GLU A 399 6.35 14.57 7.62
C GLU A 399 7.11 13.35 8.17
N PHE A 400 6.42 12.44 8.87
CA PHE A 400 7.05 11.33 9.61
C PHE A 400 6.62 9.94 9.14
N GLY A 401 5.65 9.83 8.22
CA GLY A 401 5.00 8.56 7.94
C GLY A 401 4.12 8.12 9.11
N LEU A 402 4.23 6.87 9.53
CA LEU A 402 3.49 6.35 10.68
C LEU A 402 4.10 6.88 11.99
N LEU A 403 3.32 7.67 12.73
CA LEU A 403 3.74 8.35 13.96
C LEU A 403 2.90 7.89 15.15
N GLN A 404 3.58 7.46 16.21
CA GLN A 404 2.93 7.15 17.49
C GLN A 404 2.48 8.44 18.19
N LEU A 405 1.22 8.47 18.64
CA LEU A 405 0.67 9.60 19.38
C LEU A 405 1.29 9.68 20.80
N PRO A 406 1.69 10.88 21.26
CA PRO A 406 2.11 11.09 22.64
C PRO A 406 1.03 10.63 23.63
N LEU A 407 1.44 10.10 24.78
CA LEU A 407 0.57 9.59 25.86
C LEU A 407 -0.20 8.29 25.56
N SER A 408 -0.10 7.74 24.36
CA SER A 408 -0.68 6.42 24.05
C SER A 408 0.05 5.28 24.79
N GLY A 409 -0.63 4.15 24.97
CA GLY A 409 -0.10 2.98 25.68
C GLY A 409 -0.19 3.08 27.21
N ALA A 410 -1.09 3.89 27.75
CA ALA A 410 -1.29 4.06 29.19
C ALA A 410 -1.86 2.80 29.88
N GLY A 411 -2.47 1.88 29.11
CA GLY A 411 -3.03 0.61 29.60
C GLY A 411 -4.38 0.71 30.31
N ILE A 412 -4.96 1.92 30.40
CA ILE A 412 -6.26 2.16 31.04
C ILE A 412 -7.27 2.54 29.96
N LEU A 413 -8.30 1.72 29.77
CA LEU A 413 -9.38 1.99 28.82
C LEU A 413 -10.46 2.86 29.50
N PRO A 414 -10.88 4.00 28.91
CA PRO A 414 -12.03 4.74 29.40
C PRO A 414 -13.33 3.94 29.28
N GLY A 415 -14.13 3.95 30.35
CA GLY A 415 -15.38 3.20 30.43
C GLY A 415 -16.56 3.92 29.76
N VAL A 416 -17.26 3.23 28.86
CA VAL A 416 -18.52 3.65 28.22
C VAL A 416 -19.66 2.79 28.78
N ALA A 417 -20.71 3.44 29.29
CA ALA A 417 -21.80 2.80 30.01
C ALA A 417 -23.01 2.42 29.14
N ASP A 418 -22.97 2.71 27.83
CA ASP A 418 -24.02 2.34 26.88
C ASP A 418 -23.48 2.24 25.44
N THR A 419 -24.36 2.01 24.47
CA THR A 419 -24.01 1.84 23.04
C THR A 419 -23.16 2.98 22.46
N VAL A 420 -22.14 2.61 21.67
CA VAL A 420 -21.44 3.53 20.75
C VAL A 420 -21.95 3.34 19.33
N THR A 421 -22.46 4.40 18.71
CA THR A 421 -22.95 4.38 17.32
C THR A 421 -21.94 5.00 16.37
N LEU A 422 -21.57 4.29 15.30
CA LEU A 422 -20.61 4.76 14.30
C LEU A 422 -21.29 5.50 13.13
N GLY A 423 -20.57 6.48 12.57
CA GLY A 423 -20.81 7.08 11.26
C GLY A 423 -19.89 6.50 10.18
N ASN A 424 -19.84 7.14 9.01
CA ASN A 424 -19.04 6.74 7.86
C ASN A 424 -17.54 7.07 8.04
N ASN A 425 -16.65 6.13 7.72
CA ASN A 425 -15.18 6.33 7.76
C ASN A 425 -14.65 6.67 9.16
N ASN A 426 -15.17 6.00 10.18
CA ASN A 426 -14.82 6.27 11.57
C ASN A 426 -13.74 5.30 12.07
N VAL A 427 -12.97 5.73 13.08
CA VAL A 427 -12.10 4.86 13.87
C VAL A 427 -12.52 4.96 15.33
N LEU A 428 -12.78 3.83 15.98
CA LEU A 428 -13.02 3.73 17.41
C LEU A 428 -11.97 2.80 18.03
N SER A 429 -11.17 3.34 18.96
CA SER A 429 -10.12 2.55 19.59
C SER A 429 -9.90 2.81 21.08
N GLY A 430 -9.75 1.72 21.83
CA GLY A 430 -9.21 1.74 23.19
C GLY A 430 -10.24 2.00 24.28
N PHE A 431 -11.49 1.58 24.13
CA PHE A 431 -12.54 1.79 25.13
C PHE A 431 -12.99 0.48 25.79
N GLU A 432 -13.41 0.59 27.06
CA GLU A 432 -14.15 -0.47 27.75
C GLU A 432 -15.64 -0.12 27.67
N ILE A 433 -16.41 -0.85 26.86
CA ILE A 433 -17.80 -0.56 26.54
C ILE A 433 -18.67 -1.62 27.23
N THR A 434 -19.50 -1.19 28.18
CA THR A 434 -20.50 -2.03 28.86
C THR A 434 -21.89 -1.50 28.55
N ALA A 435 -22.51 -2.02 27.49
CA ALA A 435 -23.85 -1.62 27.08
C ALA A 435 -24.95 -2.34 27.86
N VAL A 436 -25.99 -1.59 28.26
CA VAL A 436 -27.11 -2.11 29.05
C VAL A 436 -28.45 -2.06 28.33
N SER A 437 -28.55 -1.32 27.23
CA SER A 437 -29.81 -1.10 26.51
C SER A 437 -29.82 -1.64 25.07
N GLY A 438 -28.66 -1.72 24.43
CA GLY A 438 -28.48 -2.16 23.05
C GLY A 438 -27.13 -2.82 22.80
N PRO A 439 -26.68 -2.91 21.54
CA PRO A 439 -25.35 -3.44 21.23
C PRO A 439 -24.25 -2.63 21.91
N GLY A 440 -23.09 -3.25 22.16
CA GLY A 440 -21.90 -2.52 22.61
C GLY A 440 -21.51 -1.45 21.60
N ILE A 441 -21.31 -1.88 20.35
CA ILE A 441 -21.08 -0.99 19.21
C ILE A 441 -22.13 -1.27 18.14
N GLU A 442 -22.66 -0.21 17.54
CA GLU A 442 -23.64 -0.28 16.46
C GLU A 442 -23.18 0.52 15.24
N ALA A 443 -23.19 -0.12 14.08
CA ALA A 443 -22.95 0.48 12.78
C ALA A 443 -24.11 0.13 11.84
N ARG A 444 -24.93 1.12 11.47
CA ARG A 444 -26.07 0.92 10.57
C ARG A 444 -25.99 1.81 9.34
N ASN A 445 -26.08 1.22 8.16
CA ASN A 445 -26.09 1.96 6.88
C ASN A 445 -24.90 2.91 6.72
N ILE A 446 -23.74 2.55 7.27
CA ILE A 446 -22.50 3.32 7.12
C ILE A 446 -21.61 2.72 6.04
N SER A 447 -20.66 3.50 5.54
CA SER A 447 -19.58 3.08 4.68
C SER A 447 -18.25 3.20 5.41
N ASN A 448 -17.53 2.09 5.49
CA ASN A 448 -16.24 1.95 6.15
C ASN A 448 -16.24 2.22 7.67
N GLY A 449 -15.43 1.48 8.41
CA GLY A 449 -15.20 1.74 9.82
C GLY A 449 -14.14 0.84 10.42
N VAL A 450 -13.43 1.33 11.43
CA VAL A 450 -12.41 0.58 12.16
C VAL A 450 -12.76 0.55 13.63
N ILE A 451 -12.89 -0.65 14.18
CA ILE A 451 -13.13 -0.91 15.60
C ILE A 451 -11.94 -1.72 16.10
N ARG A 452 -11.09 -1.14 16.95
CA ARG A 452 -9.90 -1.87 17.41
C ARG A 452 -9.53 -1.66 18.87
N ASP A 453 -8.95 -2.69 19.46
CA ASP A 453 -8.40 -2.64 20.82
C ASP A 453 -9.45 -2.26 21.89
N ASN A 454 -10.72 -2.61 21.67
CA ASN A 454 -11.81 -2.35 22.61
C ASN A 454 -12.13 -3.59 23.45
N ALA A 455 -12.53 -3.38 24.70
CA ALA A 455 -13.16 -4.40 25.53
C ALA A 455 -14.67 -4.15 25.54
N ILE A 456 -15.48 -5.13 25.12
CA ILE A 456 -16.90 -4.94 24.83
C ILE A 456 -17.73 -5.97 25.58
N ALA A 457 -18.78 -5.53 26.25
CA ALA A 457 -19.83 -6.36 26.83
C ALA A 457 -21.21 -5.74 26.61
N SER A 458 -22.24 -6.56 26.36
CA SER A 458 -23.63 -6.11 26.23
C SER A 458 -24.58 -7.03 26.98
N SER A 459 -25.32 -6.50 27.96
CA SER A 459 -26.22 -7.31 28.79
C SER A 459 -27.59 -7.59 28.17
N MET A 460 -27.91 -6.99 27.02
CA MET A 460 -29.24 -7.11 26.38
C MET A 460 -29.19 -7.48 24.90
N ALA A 461 -28.07 -7.25 24.19
CA ALA A 461 -27.98 -7.42 22.74
C ALA A 461 -26.64 -8.05 22.30
N ALA A 462 -26.26 -7.83 21.05
CA ALA A 462 -24.98 -8.25 20.50
C ALA A 462 -23.81 -7.41 21.06
N GLY A 463 -22.59 -7.95 21.04
CA GLY A 463 -21.39 -7.16 21.34
C GLY A 463 -21.17 -6.07 20.29
N VAL A 464 -21.14 -6.47 19.03
CA VAL A 464 -21.07 -5.56 17.87
C VAL A 464 -22.16 -5.89 16.86
N LEU A 465 -22.85 -4.87 16.36
CA LEU A 465 -23.86 -4.97 15.31
C LEU A 465 -23.42 -4.20 14.06
N LEU A 466 -23.34 -4.89 12.93
CA LEU A 466 -23.10 -4.36 11.59
C LEU A 466 -24.33 -4.59 10.72
N ASP A 467 -25.18 -3.58 10.57
CA ASP A 467 -26.44 -3.68 9.82
C ASP A 467 -26.39 -2.88 8.53
N ASN A 468 -26.41 -3.58 7.40
CA ASN A 468 -26.34 -3.00 6.07
C ASN A 468 -25.16 -2.03 5.89
N THR A 469 -23.98 -2.38 6.41
CA THR A 469 -22.78 -1.58 6.21
C THR A 469 -22.22 -1.81 4.80
N ALA A 470 -21.81 -0.74 4.14
CA ALA A 470 -21.13 -0.76 2.86
C ALA A 470 -19.61 -0.54 3.03
N GLY A 471 -18.84 -0.82 1.99
CA GLY A 471 -17.38 -0.72 2.06
C GLY A 471 -16.79 -1.69 3.09
N THR A 472 -15.63 -1.34 3.65
CA THR A 472 -14.84 -2.23 4.49
C THR A 472 -14.97 -1.87 5.97
N VAL A 473 -15.55 -2.76 6.77
CA VAL A 473 -15.57 -2.65 8.24
C VAL A 473 -14.55 -3.61 8.84
N THR A 474 -13.59 -3.07 9.60
CA THR A 474 -12.50 -3.85 10.21
C THR A 474 -12.64 -3.87 11.73
N LEU A 475 -12.63 -5.08 12.31
CA LEU A 475 -12.58 -5.32 13.75
C LEU A 475 -11.27 -6.02 14.07
N THR A 476 -10.39 -5.35 14.83
CA THR A 476 -9.06 -5.89 15.15
C THR A 476 -8.77 -5.85 16.64
N ASN A 477 -8.25 -6.96 17.20
CA ASN A 477 -7.81 -7.04 18.60
C ASN A 477 -8.88 -6.63 19.64
N ASN A 478 -10.16 -6.84 19.35
CA ASN A 478 -11.22 -6.56 20.32
C ASN A 478 -11.44 -7.77 21.23
N SER A 479 -11.75 -7.50 22.50
CA SER A 479 -12.19 -8.50 23.48
C SER A 479 -13.69 -8.34 23.70
N ILE A 480 -14.50 -9.17 23.05
CA ILE A 480 -15.95 -9.18 23.16
C ILE A 480 -16.35 -10.29 24.13
N SER A 481 -17.00 -9.95 25.24
CA SER A 481 -17.37 -10.92 26.27
C SER A 481 -18.74 -10.65 26.86
N ASN A 482 -19.42 -11.70 27.34
CA ASN A 482 -20.69 -11.58 28.05
C ASN A 482 -21.78 -10.83 27.27
N SER A 483 -21.84 -11.03 25.95
CA SER A 483 -22.95 -10.56 25.12
C SER A 483 -24.19 -11.41 25.40
N ASN A 484 -25.35 -10.79 25.64
CA ASN A 484 -26.59 -11.54 25.86
C ASN A 484 -27.11 -12.25 24.60
N LEU A 485 -26.81 -11.70 23.42
CA LEU A 485 -27.09 -12.34 22.12
C LEU A 485 -25.77 -12.73 21.43
N GLU A 486 -25.51 -12.22 20.24
CA GLU A 486 -24.32 -12.54 19.45
C GLU A 486 -23.06 -11.83 19.98
N GLY A 487 -21.87 -12.40 19.76
CA GLY A 487 -20.63 -11.64 19.93
C GLY A 487 -20.56 -10.54 18.88
N ILE A 488 -20.64 -10.96 17.61
CA ILE A 488 -20.71 -10.09 16.43
C ILE A 488 -21.90 -10.54 15.58
N LEU A 489 -22.77 -9.60 15.23
CA LEU A 489 -23.85 -9.79 14.26
C LEU A 489 -23.60 -8.89 13.04
N ALA A 490 -23.45 -9.49 11.86
CA ALA A 490 -23.39 -8.77 10.60
C ALA A 490 -24.51 -9.21 9.66
N GLN A 491 -25.35 -8.27 9.26
CA GLN A 491 -26.52 -8.53 8.43
C GLN A 491 -26.52 -7.59 7.21
N ALA A 492 -26.81 -8.15 6.03
CA ALA A 492 -26.94 -7.42 4.78
C ALA A 492 -28.20 -7.89 4.01
N ALA A 493 -28.95 -6.95 3.48
CA ALA A 493 -30.13 -7.18 2.64
C ALA A 493 -30.11 -6.23 1.42
N GLY A 494 -31.06 -6.42 0.51
CA GLY A 494 -31.18 -5.59 -0.69
C GLY A 494 -29.95 -5.69 -1.58
N ASN A 495 -29.41 -4.55 -2.01
CA ASN A 495 -28.24 -4.44 -2.89
C ASN A 495 -26.95 -4.11 -2.12
N THR A 496 -26.91 -4.35 -0.81
CA THR A 496 -25.77 -4.03 0.06
C THR A 496 -24.54 -4.86 -0.34
N LYS A 497 -23.39 -4.20 -0.40
CA LYS A 497 -22.07 -4.84 -0.55
C LYS A 497 -21.27 -4.63 0.73
N GLN A 498 -21.21 -5.66 1.56
CA GLN A 498 -20.61 -5.59 2.88
C GLN A 498 -19.29 -6.36 2.89
N GLU A 499 -18.19 -5.67 3.18
CA GLU A 499 -16.88 -6.30 3.37
C GLU A 499 -16.50 -6.18 4.85
N ILE A 500 -16.17 -7.32 5.47
CA ILE A 500 -15.87 -7.39 6.90
C ILE A 500 -14.55 -8.12 7.12
N ASN A 501 -13.65 -7.48 7.85
CA ASN A 501 -12.38 -8.05 8.27
C ASN A 501 -12.37 -8.20 9.80
N LEU A 502 -12.35 -9.44 10.28
CA LEU A 502 -12.22 -9.77 11.70
C LEU A 502 -10.83 -10.36 11.92
N ASP A 503 -9.95 -9.65 12.63
CA ASP A 503 -8.58 -10.11 12.88
C ASP A 503 -8.21 -10.07 14.37
N GLY A 504 -7.76 -11.19 14.93
CA GLY A 504 -7.21 -11.23 16.29
C GLY A 504 -8.22 -10.92 17.39
N ASN A 505 -9.53 -11.07 17.15
CA ASN A 505 -10.55 -10.81 18.18
C ASN A 505 -10.73 -12.02 19.11
N LEU A 506 -10.93 -11.73 20.39
CA LEU A 506 -11.32 -12.70 21.41
C LEU A 506 -12.81 -12.54 21.68
N ILE A 507 -13.61 -13.56 21.38
CA ILE A 507 -15.06 -13.56 21.55
C ILE A 507 -15.41 -14.67 22.53
N SER A 508 -16.06 -14.34 23.65
CA SER A 508 -16.38 -15.34 24.67
C SER A 508 -17.73 -15.12 25.35
N SER A 509 -18.36 -16.22 25.77
CA SER A 509 -19.59 -16.16 26.59
C SER A 509 -20.74 -15.38 25.94
N SER A 510 -20.90 -15.52 24.62
CA SER A 510 -22.07 -15.02 23.88
C SER A 510 -23.31 -15.85 24.23
N GLY A 511 -24.46 -15.22 24.49
CA GLY A 511 -25.70 -15.92 24.81
C GLY A 511 -26.34 -16.63 23.61
N SER A 512 -26.00 -16.20 22.38
CA SER A 512 -26.36 -16.86 21.11
C SER A 512 -25.09 -17.25 20.34
N GLN A 513 -24.88 -16.75 19.11
CA GLN A 513 -23.71 -17.07 18.31
C GLN A 513 -22.45 -16.30 18.75
N GLY A 514 -21.27 -16.87 18.56
CA GLY A 514 -20.03 -16.09 18.64
C GLY A 514 -20.00 -15.03 17.54
N ILE A 515 -20.10 -15.48 16.29
CA ILE A 515 -20.21 -14.65 15.09
C ILE A 515 -21.42 -15.12 14.28
N PHE A 516 -22.31 -14.20 13.91
CA PHE A 516 -23.44 -14.48 13.02
C PHE A 516 -23.40 -13.54 11.82
N ILE A 517 -23.40 -14.11 10.62
CA ILE A 517 -23.31 -13.43 9.34
C ILE A 517 -24.52 -13.82 8.49
N GLN A 518 -25.29 -12.84 8.06
CA GLN A 518 -26.54 -13.07 7.35
C GLN A 518 -26.63 -12.20 6.08
N ALA A 519 -26.91 -12.83 4.94
CA ALA A 519 -27.26 -12.16 3.69
C ALA A 519 -28.65 -12.59 3.21
N SER A 520 -29.44 -11.64 2.71
CA SER A 520 -30.70 -11.91 2.03
C SER A 520 -30.91 -11.04 0.78
N GLU A 521 -31.95 -11.37 -0.01
CA GLU A 521 -32.30 -10.67 -1.25
C GLU A 521 -31.18 -10.71 -2.30
N THR A 522 -30.51 -9.60 -2.61
CA THR A 522 -29.43 -9.54 -3.62
C THR A 522 -28.08 -9.11 -3.01
N ALA A 523 -27.94 -9.25 -1.69
CA ALA A 523 -26.79 -8.75 -0.96
C ALA A 523 -25.51 -9.53 -1.31
N GLN A 524 -24.39 -8.84 -1.25
CA GLN A 524 -23.05 -9.40 -1.43
C GLN A 524 -22.27 -9.21 -0.14
N GLN A 525 -21.74 -10.30 0.44
CA GLN A 525 -20.85 -10.23 1.60
C GLN A 525 -19.49 -10.87 1.28
N ASN A 526 -18.42 -10.18 1.63
CA ASN A 526 -17.07 -10.74 1.69
C ASN A 526 -16.59 -10.67 3.14
N LEU A 527 -16.27 -11.81 3.72
CA LEU A 527 -15.86 -11.93 5.11
C LEU A 527 -14.50 -12.63 5.23
N SER A 528 -13.57 -11.96 5.91
CA SER A 528 -12.29 -12.54 6.33
C SER A 528 -12.24 -12.65 7.86
N VAL A 529 -12.20 -13.87 8.39
CA VAL A 529 -12.07 -14.18 9.82
C VAL A 529 -10.69 -14.79 10.07
N LYS A 530 -9.75 -14.00 10.58
CA LYS A 530 -8.35 -14.40 10.79
C LYS A 530 -7.95 -14.34 12.25
N ASN A 531 -7.25 -15.36 12.73
CA ASN A 531 -6.66 -15.35 14.08
C ASN A 531 -7.68 -15.10 15.22
N ASN A 532 -8.96 -15.41 15.01
CA ASN A 532 -9.98 -15.15 16.03
C ASN A 532 -10.12 -16.37 16.95
N ALA A 533 -10.35 -16.10 18.23
CA ALA A 533 -10.65 -17.13 19.23
C ALA A 533 -12.08 -16.93 19.75
N ILE A 534 -12.94 -17.90 19.49
CA ILE A 534 -14.35 -17.89 19.85
C ILE A 534 -14.62 -19.00 20.87
N SER A 535 -15.14 -18.67 22.04
CA SER A 535 -15.45 -19.65 23.09
C SER A 535 -16.82 -19.46 23.74
N ASP A 536 -17.36 -20.54 24.31
CA ASP A 536 -18.51 -20.50 25.21
C ASP A 536 -19.76 -19.85 24.60
N SER A 537 -19.98 -20.05 23.30
CA SER A 537 -21.14 -19.53 22.59
C SER A 537 -22.40 -20.31 22.94
N GLY A 538 -23.50 -19.62 23.24
CA GLY A 538 -24.78 -20.19 23.64
C GLY A 538 -25.53 -20.96 22.55
N SER A 539 -25.15 -20.79 21.29
CA SER A 539 -25.69 -21.50 20.12
C SER A 539 -24.55 -22.00 19.21
N GLN A 540 -24.28 -21.34 18.08
CA GLN A 540 -23.16 -21.67 17.19
C GLN A 540 -21.92 -20.85 17.53
N GLY A 541 -20.72 -21.37 17.29
CA GLY A 541 -19.52 -20.54 17.35
C GLY A 541 -19.53 -19.52 16.22
N ILE A 542 -19.62 -20.00 14.98
CA ILE A 542 -19.80 -19.19 13.78
C ILE A 542 -21.03 -19.70 13.02
N PHE A 543 -21.95 -18.80 12.70
CA PHE A 543 -23.09 -19.09 11.83
C PHE A 543 -23.07 -18.17 10.62
N VAL A 544 -23.13 -18.76 9.43
CA VAL A 544 -23.24 -18.01 8.17
C VAL A 544 -24.48 -18.46 7.42
N GLN A 545 -25.33 -17.51 7.05
CA GLN A 545 -26.61 -17.77 6.42
C GLN A 545 -26.79 -16.90 5.16
N ALA A 546 -27.22 -17.53 4.06
CA ALA A 546 -27.59 -16.89 2.82
C ALA A 546 -28.97 -17.33 2.34
N SER A 547 -29.79 -16.38 1.88
CA SER A 547 -31.05 -16.61 1.15
C SER A 547 -31.21 -15.60 0.01
N GLY A 548 -32.21 -15.74 -0.85
CA GLY A 548 -32.37 -14.90 -2.04
C GLY A 548 -31.35 -15.21 -3.15
N GLU A 549 -31.06 -14.21 -3.98
CA GLU A 549 -30.01 -14.18 -5.01
C GLU A 549 -28.71 -13.58 -4.43
N THR A 550 -28.31 -14.03 -3.23
CA THR A 550 -27.13 -13.51 -2.52
C THR A 550 -25.83 -14.15 -2.97
N LEU A 551 -24.73 -13.41 -2.78
CA LEU A 551 -23.37 -13.93 -2.93
C LEU A 551 -22.62 -13.74 -1.60
N GLN A 552 -22.10 -14.83 -1.03
CA GLN A 552 -21.20 -14.75 0.12
C GLN A 552 -19.86 -15.43 -0.18
N GLU A 553 -18.77 -14.72 0.08
CA GLU A 553 -17.41 -15.24 0.09
C GLU A 553 -16.88 -15.19 1.53
N ILE A 554 -16.55 -16.34 2.10
CA ILE A 554 -16.21 -16.48 3.51
C ILE A 554 -14.88 -17.21 3.64
N ASN A 555 -13.89 -16.52 4.17
CA ASN A 555 -12.57 -17.06 4.44
C ASN A 555 -12.31 -17.07 5.95
N ILE A 556 -12.18 -18.25 6.54
CA ILE A 556 -11.85 -18.44 7.95
C ILE A 556 -10.47 -19.09 8.02
N ASP A 557 -9.49 -18.35 8.54
CA ASP A 557 -8.10 -18.79 8.61
C ASP A 557 -7.55 -18.67 10.02
N ASN A 558 -6.79 -19.68 10.44
CA ASN A 558 -6.09 -19.75 11.73
C ASN A 558 -6.97 -19.36 12.93
N SER A 559 -8.25 -19.74 12.89
CA SER A 559 -9.23 -19.36 13.90
C SER A 559 -9.67 -20.58 14.72
N THR A 560 -10.04 -20.34 15.97
CA THR A 560 -10.46 -21.40 16.90
C THR A 560 -11.89 -21.16 17.37
N VAL A 561 -12.72 -22.20 17.30
CA VAL A 561 -14.06 -22.25 17.90
C VAL A 561 -14.08 -23.36 18.94
N ASN A 562 -14.40 -22.99 20.18
CA ASN A 562 -14.37 -23.91 21.32
C ASN A 562 -15.65 -23.82 22.16
N SER A 563 -16.09 -24.93 22.75
CA SER A 563 -17.14 -24.97 23.77
C SER A 563 -18.47 -24.33 23.33
N THR A 564 -19.10 -24.82 22.27
CA THR A 564 -20.42 -24.32 21.87
C THR A 564 -21.53 -25.02 22.66
N ARG A 565 -22.61 -24.30 22.97
CA ARG A 565 -23.72 -24.77 23.79
C ARG A 565 -25.01 -24.85 22.99
N VAL A 566 -25.97 -25.60 23.49
CA VAL A 566 -27.33 -25.62 22.95
C VAL A 566 -28.11 -24.46 23.57
N GLY A 567 -28.76 -23.67 22.71
CA GLY A 567 -29.56 -22.53 23.11
C GLY A 567 -30.79 -22.92 23.94
N SER A 568 -31.41 -21.95 24.60
CA SER A 568 -32.57 -22.17 25.48
C SER A 568 -33.81 -22.73 24.77
N ASN A 569 -33.89 -22.57 23.46
CA ASN A 569 -34.92 -23.14 22.58
C ASN A 569 -34.58 -24.56 22.07
N GLY A 570 -33.44 -25.13 22.47
CA GLY A 570 -32.98 -26.45 22.03
C GLY A 570 -32.27 -26.48 20.67
N SER A 571 -32.10 -25.34 20.00
CA SER A 571 -31.32 -25.23 18.75
C SER A 571 -29.88 -24.81 19.03
N GLY A 572 -28.96 -25.13 18.11
CA GLY A 572 -27.55 -24.72 18.21
C GLY A 572 -26.61 -25.86 18.60
N GLY A 573 -25.48 -25.49 19.19
CA GLY A 573 -24.40 -26.40 19.57
C GLY A 573 -23.42 -26.74 18.45
N GLN A 574 -23.60 -26.19 17.24
CA GLN A 574 -22.62 -26.37 16.17
C GLN A 574 -21.38 -25.53 16.43
N GLY A 575 -20.18 -26.02 16.09
CA GLY A 575 -18.99 -25.20 16.05
C GLY A 575 -19.12 -24.13 14.96
N ILE A 576 -19.14 -24.58 13.71
CA ILE A 576 -19.38 -23.75 12.52
C ILE A 576 -20.63 -24.28 11.81
N PHE A 577 -21.57 -23.39 11.50
CA PHE A 577 -22.75 -23.70 10.69
C PHE A 577 -22.80 -22.79 9.48
N VAL A 578 -22.94 -23.35 8.28
CA VAL A 578 -23.08 -22.61 7.03
C VAL A 578 -24.34 -23.08 6.31
N GLN A 579 -25.23 -22.15 5.99
CA GLN A 579 -26.53 -22.44 5.41
C GLN A 579 -26.79 -21.59 4.17
N ALA A 580 -27.15 -22.24 3.07
CA ALA A 580 -27.66 -21.64 1.85
C ALA A 580 -29.10 -22.11 1.55
N SER A 581 -29.95 -21.20 1.09
CA SER A 581 -31.30 -21.50 0.58
C SER A 581 -31.66 -20.62 -0.62
N GLU A 582 -32.82 -20.85 -1.24
CA GLU A 582 -33.28 -20.15 -2.44
C GLU A 582 -32.21 -20.19 -3.56
N ASN A 583 -31.87 -19.06 -4.20
CA ASN A 583 -30.91 -18.98 -5.31
C ASN A 583 -29.52 -18.49 -4.84
N SER A 584 -29.20 -18.67 -3.57
CA SER A 584 -27.97 -18.12 -2.98
C SER A 584 -26.72 -18.88 -3.43
N GLN A 585 -25.59 -18.17 -3.49
CA GLN A 585 -24.28 -18.73 -3.77
C GLN A 585 -23.34 -18.45 -2.61
N GLN A 586 -22.72 -19.48 -2.06
CA GLN A 586 -21.72 -19.34 -0.98
C GLN A 586 -20.40 -20.01 -1.38
N GLU A 587 -19.31 -19.29 -1.17
CA GLU A 587 -17.95 -19.83 -1.15
C GLU A 587 -17.44 -19.81 0.30
N LEU A 588 -16.99 -20.96 0.81
CA LEU A 588 -16.44 -21.10 2.15
C LEU A 588 -15.06 -21.75 2.10
N ASN A 589 -14.07 -21.08 2.65
CA ASN A 589 -12.74 -21.62 2.87
C ASN A 589 -12.46 -21.67 4.38
N LEU A 590 -12.20 -22.87 4.91
CA LEU A 590 -11.69 -23.11 6.25
C LEU A 590 -10.24 -23.56 6.14
N ASP A 591 -9.31 -22.69 6.48
CA ASP A 591 -7.87 -22.98 6.46
C ASP A 591 -7.33 -22.95 7.89
N ASN A 592 -6.53 -23.96 8.27
CA ASN A 592 -5.87 -24.01 9.59
C ASN A 592 -6.84 -23.78 10.78
N THR A 593 -8.10 -24.18 10.62
CA THR A 593 -9.17 -23.85 11.56
C THR A 593 -9.35 -24.97 12.57
N THR A 594 -9.50 -24.63 13.85
CA THR A 594 -9.76 -25.60 14.91
C THR A 594 -11.18 -25.44 15.45
N VAL A 595 -11.95 -26.52 15.46
CA VAL A 595 -13.28 -26.59 16.04
C VAL A 595 -13.29 -27.72 17.08
N ASN A 596 -13.51 -27.38 18.34
CA ASN A 596 -13.51 -28.37 19.41
C ASN A 596 -14.65 -28.20 20.42
N ASP A 597 -14.99 -29.30 21.08
CA ASP A 597 -15.96 -29.35 22.18
C ASP A 597 -17.33 -28.77 21.81
N SER A 598 -17.85 -29.18 20.65
CA SER A 598 -19.17 -28.78 20.16
C SER A 598 -20.28 -29.68 20.75
N LEU A 599 -21.34 -29.08 21.32
CA LEU A 599 -22.48 -29.85 21.84
C LEU A 599 -23.43 -30.40 20.76
N SER A 600 -23.13 -30.17 19.48
CA SER A 600 -23.79 -30.76 18.31
C SER A 600 -22.73 -31.12 17.25
N GLN A 601 -22.94 -30.80 15.97
CA GLN A 601 -21.94 -30.98 14.92
C GLN A 601 -20.71 -30.08 15.14
N GLY A 602 -19.51 -30.54 14.77
CA GLY A 602 -18.36 -29.64 14.70
C GLY A 602 -18.54 -28.61 13.59
N VAL A 603 -18.59 -29.08 12.35
CA VAL A 603 -18.87 -28.27 11.16
C VAL A 603 -20.13 -28.82 10.50
N PHE A 604 -21.14 -27.97 10.33
CA PHE A 604 -22.37 -28.30 9.60
C PHE A 604 -22.52 -27.38 8.40
N ILE A 605 -22.73 -27.95 7.21
CA ILE A 605 -22.93 -27.23 5.97
C ILE A 605 -24.21 -27.72 5.33
N GLN A 606 -25.12 -26.81 5.01
CA GLN A 606 -26.45 -27.12 4.50
C GLN A 606 -26.77 -26.28 3.26
N ALA A 607 -27.18 -26.93 2.19
CA ALA A 607 -27.79 -26.31 1.01
C ALA A 607 -29.24 -26.81 0.85
N ASN A 608 -30.16 -25.90 0.61
CA ASN A 608 -31.56 -26.20 0.30
C ASN A 608 -32.03 -25.49 -0.99
N GLU A 609 -33.14 -25.96 -1.55
CA GLU A 609 -33.84 -25.34 -2.68
C GLU A 609 -33.00 -25.27 -3.97
N ASP A 610 -32.61 -24.09 -4.46
CA ASP A 610 -31.86 -23.91 -5.72
C ASP A 610 -30.43 -23.37 -5.47
N SER A 611 -29.94 -23.50 -4.24
CA SER A 611 -28.69 -22.86 -3.80
C SER A 611 -27.44 -23.62 -4.25
N GLN A 612 -26.32 -22.88 -4.30
CA GLN A 612 -25.02 -23.38 -4.74
C GLN A 612 -23.95 -23.10 -3.68
N GLN A 613 -23.11 -24.09 -3.39
CA GLN A 613 -21.99 -23.93 -2.46
C GLN A 613 -20.68 -24.51 -3.03
N GLU A 614 -19.60 -23.75 -2.88
CA GLU A 614 -18.22 -24.17 -3.10
C GLU A 614 -17.50 -24.13 -1.74
N LEU A 615 -16.92 -25.26 -1.33
CA LEU A 615 -16.50 -25.46 0.06
C LEU A 615 -15.09 -26.08 0.09
N ASN A 616 -14.15 -25.47 0.81
CA ASN A 616 -12.81 -26.01 1.02
C ASN A 616 -12.49 -26.06 2.51
N LEU A 617 -12.14 -27.24 3.02
CA LEU A 617 -11.66 -27.47 4.37
C LEU A 617 -10.23 -27.99 4.27
N ASN A 618 -9.24 -27.12 4.50
CA ASN A 618 -7.83 -27.49 4.45
C ASN A 618 -7.19 -27.38 5.83
N ASN A 619 -6.48 -28.42 6.25
CA ASN A 619 -5.81 -28.45 7.55
C ASN A 619 -6.77 -28.06 8.71
N THR A 620 -8.02 -28.49 8.61
CA THR A 620 -9.06 -28.20 9.60
C THR A 620 -9.08 -29.32 10.63
N THR A 621 -9.09 -28.97 11.91
CA THR A 621 -9.20 -29.94 13.02
C THR A 621 -10.58 -29.83 13.65
N VAL A 622 -11.34 -30.92 13.63
CA VAL A 622 -12.64 -31.03 14.29
C VAL A 622 -12.57 -32.11 15.38
N SER A 623 -12.86 -31.75 16.63
CA SER A 623 -12.77 -32.70 17.73
C SER A 623 -13.85 -32.58 18.80
N ASN A 624 -14.15 -33.70 19.47
CA ASN A 624 -15.06 -33.77 20.63
C ASN A 624 -16.48 -33.26 20.34
N SER A 625 -17.03 -33.56 19.16
CA SER A 625 -18.40 -33.22 18.79
C SER A 625 -19.40 -34.23 19.37
N LEU A 626 -20.50 -33.78 19.98
CA LEU A 626 -21.59 -34.66 20.44
C LEU A 626 -22.50 -35.20 19.32
N GLY A 627 -22.33 -34.73 18.09
CA GLY A 627 -22.99 -35.26 16.91
C GLY A 627 -21.98 -35.71 15.87
N GLN A 628 -22.12 -35.23 14.63
CA GLN A 628 -21.14 -35.44 13.58
C GLN A 628 -19.91 -34.54 13.76
N GLY A 629 -18.74 -34.96 13.30
CA GLY A 629 -17.60 -34.08 13.16
C GLY A 629 -17.88 -33.05 12.07
N VAL A 630 -17.91 -33.51 10.82
CA VAL A 630 -18.33 -32.72 9.65
C VAL A 630 -19.62 -33.30 9.10
N PHE A 631 -20.65 -32.47 8.94
CA PHE A 631 -21.90 -32.85 8.30
C PHE A 631 -22.17 -31.93 7.11
N VAL A 632 -22.35 -32.52 5.92
CA VAL A 632 -22.69 -31.79 4.70
C VAL A 632 -24.00 -32.33 4.15
N GLN A 633 -24.99 -31.45 4.03
CA GLN A 633 -26.35 -31.80 3.63
C GLN A 633 -26.78 -30.99 2.41
N ALA A 634 -27.34 -31.68 1.41
CA ALA A 634 -27.98 -31.11 0.24
C ALA A 634 -29.41 -31.63 0.09
N SER A 635 -30.34 -30.73 -0.21
CA SER A 635 -31.75 -31.02 -0.48
C SER A 635 -32.31 -30.06 -1.53
N GLY A 636 -33.36 -30.44 -2.25
CA GLY A 636 -33.86 -29.69 -3.40
C GLY A 636 -32.95 -29.80 -4.63
N ASN A 637 -33.08 -28.86 -5.56
CA ASN A 637 -32.26 -28.72 -6.77
C ASN A 637 -30.95 -27.95 -6.48
N THR A 638 -30.20 -28.41 -5.47
CA THR A 638 -28.97 -27.77 -5.01
C THR A 638 -27.71 -28.33 -5.68
N GLN A 639 -26.64 -27.55 -5.67
CA GLN A 639 -25.31 -27.98 -6.08
C GLN A 639 -24.28 -27.68 -4.99
N GLN A 640 -23.57 -28.71 -4.52
CA GLN A 640 -22.46 -28.58 -3.56
C GLN A 640 -21.19 -29.19 -4.16
N ASN A 641 -20.12 -28.41 -4.18
CA ASN A 641 -18.76 -28.88 -4.41
C ASN A 641 -17.98 -28.75 -3.10
N LEU A 642 -17.36 -29.83 -2.64
CA LEU A 642 -16.62 -29.86 -1.38
C LEU A 642 -15.25 -30.51 -1.57
N ALA A 643 -14.21 -29.85 -1.07
CA ALA A 643 -12.91 -30.45 -0.83
C ALA A 643 -12.60 -30.47 0.68
N ILE A 644 -12.22 -31.64 1.21
CA ILE A 644 -11.67 -31.78 2.57
C ILE A 644 -10.27 -32.36 2.43
N ASN A 645 -9.26 -31.57 2.75
CA ASN A 645 -7.86 -31.92 2.52
C ASN A 645 -7.05 -31.81 3.81
N GLU A 646 -6.21 -32.81 4.05
CA GLU A 646 -5.20 -32.79 5.13
C GLU A 646 -5.79 -32.41 6.50
N SER A 647 -7.04 -32.80 6.75
CA SER A 647 -7.83 -32.42 7.94
C SER A 647 -7.94 -33.58 8.94
N GLU A 648 -8.18 -33.25 10.21
CA GLU A 648 -8.39 -34.21 11.30
C GLU A 648 -9.84 -34.13 11.79
N VAL A 649 -10.53 -35.27 11.85
CA VAL A 649 -11.82 -35.41 12.53
C VAL A 649 -11.72 -36.49 13.59
N ASN A 650 -11.96 -36.14 14.85
CA ASN A 650 -11.68 -37.01 15.97
C ASN A 650 -12.73 -36.94 17.09
N SER A 651 -12.97 -38.08 17.76
CA SER A 651 -13.76 -38.14 19.00
C SER A 651 -15.21 -37.66 18.82
N THR A 652 -15.89 -38.12 17.78
CA THR A 652 -17.32 -37.84 17.57
C THR A 652 -18.18 -38.78 18.40
N LYS A 653 -19.21 -38.24 19.03
CA LYS A 653 -20.06 -38.97 19.98
C LYS A 653 -21.50 -39.00 19.52
N LEU A 654 -22.25 -39.98 20.02
CA LEU A 654 -23.70 -39.98 19.88
C LEU A 654 -24.31 -38.86 20.74
N SER A 655 -25.34 -38.20 20.21
CA SER A 655 -26.16 -37.26 20.97
C SER A 655 -27.10 -38.00 21.93
N SER A 656 -27.79 -37.25 22.79
CA SER A 656 -28.67 -37.82 23.84
C SER A 656 -29.88 -38.61 23.30
N ASP A 657 -30.24 -38.41 22.04
CA ASP A 657 -31.27 -39.16 21.31
C ASP A 657 -30.71 -40.36 20.52
N ASN A 658 -29.42 -40.68 20.71
CA ASN A 658 -28.66 -41.68 19.97
C ASN A 658 -28.60 -41.42 18.45
N SER A 659 -28.65 -40.17 18.02
CA SER A 659 -28.32 -39.78 16.66
C SER A 659 -26.85 -39.32 16.55
N GLY A 660 -26.32 -39.22 15.33
CA GLY A 660 -24.96 -38.72 15.09
C GLY A 660 -23.84 -39.74 15.32
N GLY A 661 -22.70 -39.24 15.82
CA GLY A 661 -21.48 -40.01 16.06
C GLY A 661 -20.60 -40.26 14.83
N GLN A 662 -20.99 -39.80 13.64
CA GLN A 662 -20.16 -39.96 12.45
C GLN A 662 -18.97 -39.00 12.46
N GLY A 663 -17.81 -39.43 11.97
CA GLY A 663 -16.71 -38.51 11.68
C GLY A 663 -17.12 -37.50 10.61
N ILE A 664 -17.30 -37.97 9.39
CA ILE A 664 -17.80 -37.20 8.25
C ILE A 664 -19.13 -37.81 7.78
N PHE A 665 -20.18 -36.99 7.70
CA PHE A 665 -21.47 -37.40 7.15
C PHE A 665 -21.84 -36.53 5.95
N LEU A 666 -22.19 -37.18 4.84
CA LEU A 666 -22.53 -36.56 3.57
C LEU A 666 -23.94 -37.03 3.20
N GLN A 667 -24.87 -36.10 3.02
CA GLN A 667 -26.26 -36.43 2.71
C GLN A 667 -26.74 -35.62 1.51
N ALA A 668 -27.26 -36.31 0.50
CA ALA A 668 -27.92 -35.75 -0.66
C ALA A 668 -29.34 -36.34 -0.79
N THR A 669 -30.33 -35.51 -1.02
CA THR A 669 -31.74 -35.91 -1.13
C THR A 669 -32.42 -35.16 -2.29
N GLN A 670 -33.57 -35.63 -2.76
CA GLN A 670 -34.32 -35.01 -3.88
C GLN A 670 -33.44 -34.84 -5.13
N ASP A 671 -33.48 -33.69 -5.82
CA ASP A 671 -32.73 -33.45 -7.08
C ASP A 671 -31.30 -32.92 -6.85
N SER A 672 -30.75 -33.07 -5.65
CA SER A 672 -29.48 -32.43 -5.28
C SER A 672 -28.26 -33.09 -5.91
N ARG A 673 -27.22 -32.29 -6.17
CA ARG A 673 -25.94 -32.74 -6.70
C ARG A 673 -24.79 -32.41 -5.76
N GLN A 674 -23.96 -33.39 -5.49
CA GLN A 674 -22.84 -33.31 -4.56
C GLN A 674 -21.57 -33.87 -5.21
N ASN A 675 -20.53 -33.04 -5.37
CA ASN A 675 -19.21 -33.45 -5.84
C ASN A 675 -18.20 -33.29 -4.70
N LEU A 676 -17.58 -34.38 -4.25
CA LEU A 676 -16.77 -34.41 -3.04
C LEU A 676 -15.39 -35.01 -3.28
N ILE A 677 -14.37 -34.28 -2.83
CA ILE A 677 -12.97 -34.68 -2.86
C ILE A 677 -12.46 -34.69 -1.42
N ILE A 678 -12.17 -35.87 -0.88
CA ILE A 678 -11.73 -36.07 0.50
C ILE A 678 -10.34 -36.68 0.43
N THR A 679 -9.30 -35.90 0.70
CA THR A 679 -7.90 -36.33 0.51
C THR A 679 -7.03 -36.19 1.75
N LYS A 680 -6.25 -37.23 2.04
CA LYS A 680 -5.24 -37.25 3.11
C LYS A 680 -5.76 -36.87 4.50
N ASN A 681 -7.01 -37.17 4.81
CA ASN A 681 -7.60 -36.86 6.09
C ASN A 681 -7.37 -37.98 7.11
N GLU A 682 -7.34 -37.61 8.39
CA GLU A 682 -7.37 -38.54 9.52
C GLU A 682 -8.74 -38.50 10.19
N VAL A 683 -9.49 -39.61 10.14
CA VAL A 683 -10.82 -39.72 10.75
C VAL A 683 -10.81 -40.83 11.79
N ARG A 684 -10.93 -40.49 13.08
CA ARG A 684 -10.74 -41.48 14.16
C ARG A 684 -11.63 -41.33 15.39
N ASN A 685 -11.78 -42.44 16.11
CA ASN A 685 -12.48 -42.51 17.40
C ASN A 685 -13.93 -42.02 17.30
N ASN A 686 -14.70 -42.64 16.43
CA ASN A 686 -16.08 -42.23 16.12
C ASN A 686 -17.07 -43.22 16.75
N ASP A 687 -18.08 -42.73 17.46
CA ASP A 687 -19.11 -43.56 18.09
C ASP A 687 -19.99 -44.31 17.07
N THR A 688 -20.03 -43.87 15.81
CA THR A 688 -20.69 -44.61 14.72
C THR A 688 -19.77 -44.87 13.54
N GLN A 689 -20.02 -44.24 12.39
CA GLN A 689 -19.22 -44.41 11.18
C GLN A 689 -18.01 -43.47 11.19
N GLY A 690 -16.91 -43.87 10.55
CA GLY A 690 -15.83 -42.93 10.22
C GLY A 690 -16.33 -41.93 9.19
N ILE A 691 -16.66 -42.42 7.99
CA ILE A 691 -17.30 -41.66 6.93
C ILE A 691 -18.60 -42.34 6.52
N PHE A 692 -19.68 -41.58 6.43
CA PHE A 692 -20.96 -42.03 5.91
C PHE A 692 -21.41 -41.11 4.77
N ALA A 693 -21.74 -41.66 3.61
CA ALA A 693 -22.43 -40.93 2.55
C ALA A 693 -23.77 -41.59 2.21
N GLN A 694 -24.80 -40.76 2.06
CA GLN A 694 -26.16 -41.18 1.76
C GLN A 694 -26.72 -40.34 0.59
N SER A 695 -27.29 -41.01 -0.41
CA SER A 695 -28.09 -40.39 -1.48
C SER A 695 -29.50 -40.98 -1.51
N THR A 696 -30.52 -40.13 -1.56
CA THR A 696 -31.92 -40.57 -1.71
C THR A 696 -32.66 -39.88 -2.84
N ASP A 697 -33.78 -40.49 -3.27
CA ASP A 697 -34.69 -39.95 -4.30
C ASP A 697 -34.06 -39.83 -5.70
N ASP A 698 -33.81 -38.63 -6.21
CA ASP A 698 -33.21 -38.43 -7.54
C ASP A 698 -31.78 -37.84 -7.43
N ALA A 699 -31.18 -37.94 -6.22
CA ALA A 699 -29.94 -37.26 -5.88
C ALA A 699 -28.71 -37.87 -6.56
N GLN A 700 -27.70 -37.04 -6.79
CA GLN A 700 -26.45 -37.45 -7.44
C GLN A 700 -25.25 -37.11 -6.54
N GLN A 701 -24.41 -38.10 -6.27
CA GLN A 701 -23.18 -37.96 -5.50
C GLN A 701 -21.99 -38.51 -6.27
N ASN A 702 -20.94 -37.69 -6.45
CA ASN A 702 -19.62 -38.11 -6.90
C ASN A 702 -18.64 -37.98 -5.73
N LEU A 703 -18.05 -39.10 -5.30
CA LEU A 703 -17.30 -39.21 -4.06
C LEU A 703 -15.89 -39.75 -4.35
N ASN A 704 -14.87 -38.93 -4.15
CA ASN A 704 -13.47 -39.31 -4.36
C ASN A 704 -12.68 -39.26 -3.05
N PHE A 705 -12.26 -40.42 -2.56
CA PHE A 705 -11.46 -40.61 -1.36
C PHE A 705 -10.05 -41.01 -1.74
N ASN A 706 -9.05 -40.18 -1.45
CA ASN A 706 -7.65 -40.49 -1.75
C ASN A 706 -6.74 -40.31 -0.52
N GLY A 707 -6.02 -41.36 -0.12
CA GLY A 707 -4.98 -41.23 0.89
C GLY A 707 -5.50 -41.06 2.32
N ASN A 708 -6.78 -41.36 2.60
CA ASN A 708 -7.37 -41.13 3.92
C ASN A 708 -7.04 -42.25 4.90
N ALA A 709 -6.86 -41.89 6.18
CA ALA A 709 -6.70 -42.82 7.29
C ALA A 709 -7.94 -42.80 8.19
N ILE A 710 -8.70 -43.90 8.19
CA ILE A 710 -9.93 -44.06 8.98
C ILE A 710 -9.70 -45.14 10.03
N SER A 711 -9.91 -44.83 11.31
CA SER A 711 -9.68 -45.81 12.38
C SER A 711 -10.61 -45.69 13.59
N ASN A 712 -10.76 -46.77 14.36
CA ASN A 712 -11.50 -46.78 15.62
C ASN A 712 -12.95 -46.27 15.49
N SER A 713 -13.68 -46.77 14.49
CA SER A 713 -15.11 -46.49 14.32
C SER A 713 -15.96 -47.63 14.90
N ASN A 714 -16.98 -47.32 15.69
CA ASN A 714 -17.78 -48.31 16.41
C ASN A 714 -18.89 -49.00 15.58
N VAL A 715 -19.07 -48.62 14.31
CA VAL A 715 -20.02 -49.27 13.39
C VAL A 715 -19.39 -49.59 12.03
N GLN A 716 -19.08 -48.60 11.20
CA GLN A 716 -18.34 -48.82 9.94
C GLN A 716 -17.16 -47.86 9.83
N GLY A 717 -16.10 -48.27 9.14
CA GLY A 717 -15.06 -47.34 8.73
C GLY A 717 -15.63 -46.36 7.70
N LEU A 718 -16.05 -46.89 6.56
CA LEU A 718 -16.68 -46.17 5.47
C LEU A 718 -18.01 -46.83 5.12
N PHE A 719 -19.08 -46.03 5.02
CA PHE A 719 -20.40 -46.49 4.62
C PHE A 719 -20.96 -45.63 3.48
N MET A 720 -21.38 -46.26 2.39
CA MET A 720 -22.01 -45.62 1.23
C MET A 720 -23.40 -46.23 1.03
N GLN A 721 -24.43 -45.38 1.00
CA GLN A 721 -25.82 -45.82 0.86
C GLN A 721 -26.55 -45.02 -0.22
N ALA A 722 -27.11 -45.71 -1.21
CA ALA A 722 -27.98 -45.14 -2.22
C ALA A 722 -29.36 -45.81 -2.19
N SER A 723 -30.44 -45.02 -2.22
CA SER A 723 -31.81 -45.56 -2.20
C SER A 723 -32.82 -44.65 -2.88
N GLY A 724 -33.75 -45.18 -3.69
CA GLY A 724 -34.66 -44.36 -4.50
C GLY A 724 -33.82 -43.70 -5.59
N ASN A 725 -34.11 -44.00 -6.88
CA ASN A 725 -33.55 -43.51 -8.17
C ASN A 725 -32.19 -42.75 -8.24
N SER A 726 -31.37 -42.81 -7.20
CA SER A 726 -30.22 -41.95 -6.95
C SER A 726 -28.98 -42.59 -7.53
N LEU A 727 -28.01 -41.73 -7.83
CA LEU A 727 -26.75 -42.10 -8.45
C LEU A 727 -25.60 -41.81 -7.49
N GLN A 728 -24.77 -42.81 -7.25
CA GLN A 728 -23.51 -42.67 -6.52
C GLN A 728 -22.34 -43.20 -7.36
N GLU A 729 -21.36 -42.33 -7.60
CA GLU A 729 -20.04 -42.69 -8.13
C GLU A 729 -19.04 -42.59 -6.98
N ILE A 730 -18.35 -43.69 -6.68
CA ILE A 730 -17.49 -43.84 -5.50
C ILE A 730 -16.12 -44.31 -5.95
N ASN A 731 -15.10 -43.49 -5.69
CA ASN A 731 -13.70 -43.85 -5.89
C ASN A 731 -12.95 -43.82 -4.55
N ILE A 732 -12.36 -44.94 -4.14
CA ILE A 732 -11.54 -45.07 -2.93
C ILE A 732 -10.15 -45.50 -3.35
N GLN A 733 -9.15 -44.66 -3.11
CA GLN A 733 -7.78 -44.89 -3.54
C GLN A 733 -6.81 -44.63 -2.38
N ASP A 734 -5.71 -45.39 -2.32
CA ASP A 734 -4.56 -45.15 -1.42
C ASP A 734 -4.95 -45.02 0.06
N SER A 735 -6.11 -45.56 0.45
CA SER A 735 -6.70 -45.31 1.77
C SER A 735 -6.44 -46.46 2.73
N LYS A 736 -6.45 -46.16 4.03
CA LYS A 736 -6.31 -47.14 5.11
C LYS A 736 -7.51 -47.08 6.04
N ILE A 737 -8.23 -48.18 6.15
CA ILE A 737 -9.38 -48.34 7.05
C ILE A 737 -9.04 -49.42 8.06
N SER A 738 -9.12 -49.12 9.36
CA SER A 738 -8.71 -50.07 10.40
C SER A 738 -9.52 -50.03 11.68
N SER A 739 -9.52 -51.12 12.43
CA SER A 739 -10.08 -51.18 13.80
C SER A 739 -11.55 -50.76 13.86
N THR A 740 -12.40 -51.37 13.04
CA THR A 740 -13.86 -51.14 13.05
C THR A 740 -14.54 -52.11 14.01
N ARG A 741 -15.33 -51.57 14.95
CA ARG A 741 -15.91 -52.36 16.04
C ARG A 741 -17.41 -52.60 15.86
N SER A 742 -17.95 -53.58 16.58
CA SER A 742 -19.40 -53.79 16.67
C SER A 742 -19.82 -54.02 18.12
N SER A 743 -20.69 -53.17 18.66
CA SER A 743 -21.21 -53.32 20.03
C SER A 743 -22.39 -54.28 20.15
N ASN A 744 -23.03 -54.65 19.04
CA ASN A 744 -24.30 -55.38 19.01
C ASN A 744 -24.45 -56.37 17.83
N ASN A 745 -23.36 -56.68 17.11
CA ASN A 745 -23.33 -57.53 15.90
C ASN A 745 -24.14 -56.99 14.71
N SER A 746 -24.59 -55.75 14.73
CA SER A 746 -25.09 -55.02 13.57
C SER A 746 -24.10 -53.91 13.22
N GLY A 747 -23.01 -54.27 12.56
CA GLY A 747 -21.91 -53.37 12.23
C GLY A 747 -20.58 -54.10 12.20
N GLY A 748 -19.48 -53.36 12.39
CA GLY A 748 -18.11 -53.85 12.41
C GLY A 748 -17.42 -53.85 11.06
N GLN A 749 -18.07 -53.41 9.98
CA GLN A 749 -17.47 -53.47 8.65
C GLN A 749 -16.38 -52.43 8.43
N GLY A 750 -15.32 -52.78 7.71
CA GLY A 750 -14.34 -51.81 7.23
C GLY A 750 -14.99 -50.85 6.23
N ILE A 751 -15.38 -51.38 5.07
CA ILE A 751 -16.10 -50.68 4.01
C ILE A 751 -17.46 -51.35 3.82
N PHE A 752 -18.54 -50.57 3.84
CA PHE A 752 -19.88 -51.03 3.49
C PHE A 752 -20.47 -50.18 2.37
N VAL A 753 -20.95 -50.81 1.30
CA VAL A 753 -21.62 -50.13 0.18
C VAL A 753 -22.97 -50.79 -0.09
N GLN A 754 -24.03 -49.99 -0.13
CA GLN A 754 -25.41 -50.48 -0.27
C GLN A 754 -26.20 -49.67 -1.31
N ALA A 755 -26.87 -50.37 -2.22
CA ALA A 755 -27.88 -49.82 -3.12
C ALA A 755 -29.24 -50.51 -2.95
N ALA A 756 -30.32 -49.74 -2.92
CA ALA A 756 -31.70 -50.23 -2.86
C ALA A 756 -32.66 -49.34 -3.68
N GLU A 757 -33.88 -49.84 -3.92
CA GLU A 757 -35.00 -49.05 -4.46
C GLU A 757 -34.68 -48.30 -5.77
N ASN A 758 -34.23 -49.04 -6.80
CA ASN A 758 -33.85 -48.52 -8.12
C ASN A 758 -32.60 -47.63 -8.15
N ALA A 759 -31.77 -47.64 -7.09
CA ALA A 759 -30.52 -46.88 -7.07
C ALA A 759 -29.46 -47.43 -8.04
N GLN A 760 -28.54 -46.57 -8.43
CA GLN A 760 -27.38 -46.90 -9.27
C GLN A 760 -26.08 -46.53 -8.56
N GLN A 761 -25.14 -47.47 -8.50
CA GLN A 761 -23.83 -47.28 -7.88
C GLN A 761 -22.70 -47.77 -8.77
N GLU A 762 -21.67 -46.93 -8.93
CA GLU A 762 -20.37 -47.29 -9.49
C GLU A 762 -19.31 -47.18 -8.40
N LEU A 763 -18.62 -48.28 -8.11
CA LEU A 763 -17.64 -48.38 -7.03
C LEU A 763 -16.28 -48.81 -7.59
N ASN A 764 -15.27 -48.00 -7.32
CA ASN A 764 -13.87 -48.33 -7.52
C ASN A 764 -13.12 -48.29 -6.18
N ILE A 765 -12.42 -49.37 -5.84
CA ILE A 765 -11.52 -49.45 -4.69
C ILE A 765 -10.15 -49.86 -5.21
N ASP A 766 -9.14 -49.01 -5.05
CA ASP A 766 -7.80 -49.23 -5.56
C ASP A 766 -6.73 -48.96 -4.49
N THR A 767 -5.65 -49.73 -4.48
CA THR A 767 -4.47 -49.50 -3.62
C THR A 767 -4.84 -49.26 -2.14
N THR A 768 -5.89 -49.94 -1.64
CA THR A 768 -6.49 -49.66 -0.32
C THR A 768 -6.16 -50.79 0.67
N THR A 769 -6.00 -50.45 1.95
CA THR A 769 -5.83 -51.44 3.03
C THR A 769 -7.03 -51.39 3.97
N VAL A 770 -7.65 -52.54 4.20
CA VAL A 770 -8.73 -52.71 5.19
C VAL A 770 -8.32 -53.79 6.19
N ASN A 771 -8.23 -53.46 7.47
CA ASN A 771 -7.79 -54.45 8.45
C ASN A 771 -8.44 -54.33 9.84
N ASP A 772 -8.43 -55.43 10.60
CA ASP A 772 -8.92 -55.46 11.98
C ASP A 772 -10.40 -55.01 12.12
N SER A 773 -11.26 -55.54 11.24
CA SER A 773 -12.71 -55.36 11.34
C SER A 773 -13.36 -56.44 12.23
N ASP A 774 -14.28 -56.04 13.11
CA ASP A 774 -15.09 -56.96 13.94
C ASP A 774 -16.18 -57.71 13.13
N SER A 775 -16.34 -57.34 11.86
CA SER A 775 -17.19 -57.99 10.86
C SER A 775 -16.48 -57.99 9.50
N GLN A 776 -17.22 -57.98 8.39
CA GLN A 776 -16.63 -58.02 7.05
C GLN A 776 -15.59 -56.90 6.84
N GLY A 777 -14.44 -57.21 6.23
CA GLY A 777 -13.51 -56.17 5.79
C GLY A 777 -14.20 -55.26 4.78
N VAL A 778 -14.68 -55.83 3.67
CA VAL A 778 -15.48 -55.14 2.65
C VAL A 778 -16.82 -55.85 2.50
N PHE A 779 -17.93 -55.12 2.62
CA PHE A 779 -19.28 -55.62 2.38
C PHE A 779 -19.96 -54.77 1.31
N ILE A 780 -20.51 -55.40 0.28
CA ILE A 780 -21.23 -54.72 -0.80
C ILE A 780 -22.57 -55.41 -1.01
N GLN A 781 -23.65 -54.63 -1.05
CA GLN A 781 -25.01 -55.14 -1.15
C GLN A 781 -25.84 -54.37 -2.17
N VAL A 782 -26.61 -55.08 -3.01
CA VAL A 782 -27.64 -54.50 -3.89
C VAL A 782 -28.99 -55.21 -3.73
N SER A 783 -30.08 -54.44 -3.72
CA SER A 783 -31.44 -54.99 -3.67
C SER A 783 -32.49 -54.15 -4.42
N ASN A 784 -33.71 -54.69 -4.57
CA ASN A 784 -34.89 -53.97 -5.04
C ASN A 784 -34.71 -53.23 -6.38
N ASN A 785 -34.45 -53.96 -7.46
CA ASN A 785 -34.29 -53.46 -8.84
C ASN A 785 -33.13 -52.46 -9.02
N SER A 786 -32.10 -52.54 -8.18
CA SER A 786 -30.96 -51.62 -8.23
C SER A 786 -29.81 -52.17 -9.08
N GLN A 787 -28.85 -51.30 -9.41
CA GLN A 787 -27.69 -51.66 -10.24
C GLN A 787 -26.38 -51.27 -9.56
N GLN A 788 -25.39 -52.17 -9.59
CA GLN A 788 -24.04 -51.92 -9.09
C GLN A 788 -22.98 -52.36 -10.10
N GLN A 789 -21.98 -51.52 -10.34
CA GLN A 789 -20.73 -51.88 -11.00
C GLN A 789 -19.58 -51.72 -9.99
N ILE A 790 -18.80 -52.79 -9.80
CA ILE A 790 -17.80 -52.88 -8.75
C ILE A 790 -16.45 -53.25 -9.37
N ALA A 791 -15.44 -52.43 -9.12
CA ALA A 791 -14.04 -52.72 -9.37
C ALA A 791 -13.27 -52.63 -8.04
N ILE A 792 -12.55 -53.70 -7.70
CA ILE A 792 -11.60 -53.71 -6.59
C ILE A 792 -10.26 -54.18 -7.15
N SER A 793 -9.23 -53.35 -7.02
CA SER A 793 -7.86 -53.63 -7.44
C SER A 793 -6.83 -53.32 -6.36
N ASP A 794 -5.71 -54.03 -6.40
CA ASP A 794 -4.50 -53.69 -5.62
C ASP A 794 -4.75 -53.51 -4.11
N THR A 795 -5.76 -54.21 -3.58
CA THR A 795 -6.31 -53.98 -2.24
C THR A 795 -5.98 -55.13 -1.30
N THR A 796 -5.59 -54.79 -0.07
CA THR A 796 -5.29 -55.76 1.00
C THR A 796 -6.39 -55.74 2.05
N VAL A 797 -6.94 -56.90 2.38
CA VAL A 797 -7.99 -57.08 3.38
C VAL A 797 -7.55 -58.12 4.42
N SER A 798 -7.28 -57.72 5.67
CA SER A 798 -6.71 -58.63 6.66
C SER A 798 -7.31 -58.58 8.07
N ASP A 799 -7.14 -59.66 8.83
CA ASP A 799 -7.40 -59.72 10.28
C ASP A 799 -8.87 -59.52 10.69
N ASN A 800 -9.80 -59.77 9.77
CA ASN A 800 -11.23 -59.52 9.99
C ASN A 800 -11.94 -60.69 10.68
N ILE A 801 -12.91 -60.37 11.52
CA ILE A 801 -13.88 -61.33 12.06
C ILE A 801 -15.03 -61.42 11.05
N GLY A 802 -15.43 -62.61 10.62
CA GLY A 802 -16.36 -62.77 9.50
C GLY A 802 -15.64 -62.92 8.16
N GLN A 803 -16.17 -62.32 7.09
CA GLN A 803 -15.58 -62.43 5.76
C GLN A 803 -14.50 -61.38 5.50
N GLY A 804 -13.56 -61.65 4.60
CA GLY A 804 -12.69 -60.61 4.06
C GLY A 804 -13.50 -59.67 3.17
N ILE A 805 -13.97 -60.19 2.04
CA ILE A 805 -14.84 -59.49 1.09
C ILE A 805 -16.16 -60.26 0.97
N PHE A 806 -17.29 -59.59 1.17
CA PHE A 806 -18.62 -60.16 0.95
C PHE A 806 -19.40 -59.28 -0.03
N ILE A 807 -19.89 -59.89 -1.11
CA ILE A 807 -20.69 -59.21 -2.13
C ILE A 807 -22.02 -59.95 -2.29
N GLN A 808 -23.12 -59.25 -2.06
CA GLN A 808 -24.46 -59.82 -2.05
C GLN A 808 -25.41 -59.07 -2.98
N ALA A 809 -26.27 -59.79 -3.68
CA ALA A 809 -27.37 -59.22 -4.45
C ALA A 809 -28.70 -59.95 -4.18
N SER A 810 -29.82 -59.21 -4.25
CA SER A 810 -31.19 -59.74 -4.22
C SER A 810 -32.21 -58.90 -5.02
N GLY A 811 -33.43 -59.41 -5.19
CA GLY A 811 -34.61 -58.63 -5.59
C GLY A 811 -34.49 -58.01 -6.97
N ASP A 812 -34.33 -58.83 -8.00
CA ASP A 812 -34.33 -58.42 -9.42
C ASP A 812 -33.23 -57.39 -9.80
N SER A 813 -32.14 -57.37 -9.03
CA SER A 813 -31.03 -56.42 -9.22
C SER A 813 -29.95 -56.92 -10.20
N LEU A 814 -29.16 -56.00 -10.75
CA LEU A 814 -27.99 -56.28 -11.61
C LEU A 814 -26.69 -55.92 -10.87
N GLN A 815 -25.68 -56.79 -10.93
CA GLN A 815 -24.39 -56.53 -10.29
C GLN A 815 -23.24 -57.05 -11.14
N GLY A 816 -22.35 -56.15 -11.55
CA GLY A 816 -21.07 -56.44 -12.20
C GLY A 816 -19.91 -56.33 -11.20
N ILE A 817 -19.02 -57.33 -11.17
CA ILE A 817 -17.95 -57.45 -10.18
C ILE A 817 -16.62 -57.74 -10.90
N ASN A 818 -15.60 -56.93 -10.63
CA ASN A 818 -14.24 -57.18 -11.07
C ASN A 818 -13.27 -57.08 -9.88
N LEU A 819 -12.70 -58.21 -9.47
CA LEU A 819 -11.68 -58.30 -8.43
C LEU A 819 -10.34 -58.68 -9.10
N ASN A 820 -9.33 -57.83 -8.96
CA ASN A 820 -8.02 -58.06 -9.58
C ASN A 820 -6.88 -57.71 -8.61
N ASN A 821 -5.88 -58.58 -8.50
CA ASN A 821 -4.70 -58.33 -7.66
C ASN A 821 -5.04 -58.00 -6.18
N ILE A 822 -5.91 -58.82 -5.59
CA ILE A 822 -6.37 -58.66 -4.21
C ILE A 822 -5.60 -59.58 -3.28
N THR A 823 -5.31 -59.12 -2.07
CA THR A 823 -4.80 -59.99 -0.98
C THR A 823 -5.83 -60.04 0.14
N VAL A 824 -6.33 -61.23 0.47
CA VAL A 824 -7.19 -61.46 1.64
C VAL A 824 -6.49 -62.42 2.59
N ASN A 825 -6.31 -62.03 3.86
CA ASN A 825 -5.61 -62.87 4.83
C ASN A 825 -6.27 -62.87 6.21
N ASN A 826 -6.23 -64.01 6.90
CA ASN A 826 -6.58 -64.15 8.31
C ASN A 826 -8.03 -63.73 8.61
N THR A 827 -9.00 -64.40 7.98
CA THR A 827 -10.42 -64.23 8.26
C THR A 827 -10.88 -65.21 9.31
N ARG A 828 -11.62 -64.76 10.33
CA ARG A 828 -12.02 -65.57 11.48
C ARG A 828 -13.53 -65.78 11.50
N PHE A 829 -14.03 -66.81 12.20
CA PHE A 829 -15.48 -66.92 12.41
C PHE A 829 -16.00 -65.80 13.30
N GLY A 830 -17.17 -65.27 12.95
CA GLY A 830 -17.96 -64.44 13.85
C GLY A 830 -18.66 -65.25 14.94
N ILE A 831 -19.46 -64.57 15.74
CA ILE A 831 -20.38 -65.21 16.68
C ILE A 831 -21.31 -66.21 15.98
N ASN A 832 -21.59 -67.34 16.65
CA ASN A 832 -22.34 -68.49 16.12
C ASN A 832 -21.66 -69.23 14.94
N SER A 833 -20.35 -69.08 14.76
CA SER A 833 -19.60 -69.73 13.67
C SER A 833 -20.07 -69.31 12.27
N SER A 834 -20.66 -68.12 12.13
CA SER A 834 -20.99 -67.53 10.83
C SER A 834 -19.77 -66.82 10.24
N GLY A 835 -19.68 -66.81 8.91
CA GLY A 835 -18.59 -66.15 8.18
C GLY A 835 -17.30 -66.95 8.09
N GLY A 836 -16.16 -66.26 8.18
CA GLY A 836 -14.82 -66.83 8.06
C GLY A 836 -14.29 -66.98 6.63
N GLN A 837 -15.10 -66.71 5.60
CA GLN A 837 -14.64 -66.81 4.21
C GLN A 837 -13.66 -65.70 3.84
N GLY A 838 -12.70 -65.98 2.96
CA GLY A 838 -11.87 -64.92 2.37
C GLY A 838 -12.72 -63.99 1.50
N ILE A 839 -13.27 -64.54 0.41
CA ILE A 839 -14.18 -63.85 -0.51
C ILE A 839 -15.50 -64.63 -0.57
N PHE A 840 -16.63 -63.95 -0.43
CA PHE A 840 -17.96 -64.54 -0.58
C PHE A 840 -18.78 -63.73 -1.60
N ILE A 841 -19.24 -64.37 -2.67
CA ILE A 841 -20.15 -63.79 -3.67
C ILE A 841 -21.48 -64.55 -3.62
N GLN A 842 -22.57 -63.83 -3.38
CA GLN A 842 -23.90 -64.41 -3.20
C GLN A 842 -24.97 -63.72 -4.05
N ALA A 843 -25.65 -64.50 -4.90
CA ALA A 843 -26.80 -64.08 -5.68
C ALA A 843 -28.09 -64.71 -5.14
N ASN A 844 -29.13 -63.90 -4.93
CA ASN A 844 -30.44 -64.36 -4.46
C ASN A 844 -31.56 -63.80 -5.34
N GLU A 845 -32.66 -64.55 -5.50
CA GLU A 845 -33.97 -64.09 -6.03
C GLU A 845 -33.94 -63.01 -7.14
N GLY A 846 -34.05 -63.45 -8.40
CA GLY A 846 -34.25 -62.57 -9.55
C GLY A 846 -32.99 -61.85 -10.04
N VAL A 847 -31.89 -61.96 -9.32
CA VAL A 847 -30.62 -61.30 -9.63
C VAL A 847 -29.93 -61.88 -10.86
N ARG A 848 -29.19 -61.02 -11.58
CA ARG A 848 -28.10 -61.42 -12.47
C ARG A 848 -26.77 -60.84 -11.98
N GLN A 849 -25.83 -61.71 -11.63
CA GLN A 849 -24.46 -61.36 -11.28
C GLN A 849 -23.49 -61.76 -12.39
N GLU A 850 -22.56 -60.87 -12.73
CA GLU A 850 -21.41 -61.15 -13.59
C GLU A 850 -20.14 -60.81 -12.81
N PHE A 851 -19.23 -61.76 -12.64
CA PHE A 851 -18.03 -61.57 -11.82
C PHE A 851 -16.76 -62.09 -12.45
N THR A 852 -15.66 -61.39 -12.19
CA THR A 852 -14.30 -61.81 -12.50
C THR A 852 -13.43 -61.72 -11.25
N ILE A 853 -12.69 -62.78 -10.92
CA ILE A 853 -11.73 -62.83 -9.81
C ILE A 853 -10.38 -63.27 -10.38
N THR A 854 -9.41 -62.37 -10.38
CA THR A 854 -8.11 -62.60 -11.02
C THR A 854 -6.94 -62.20 -10.14
N ASN A 855 -5.82 -62.91 -10.28
CA ASN A 855 -4.55 -62.59 -9.61
C ASN A 855 -4.71 -62.38 -8.09
N THR A 856 -5.64 -63.08 -7.44
CA THR A 856 -5.99 -62.86 -6.04
C THR A 856 -5.33 -63.90 -5.14
N GLU A 857 -4.75 -63.46 -4.03
CA GLU A 857 -4.24 -64.31 -2.96
C GLU A 857 -5.22 -64.35 -1.80
N VAL A 858 -5.66 -65.54 -1.39
CA VAL A 858 -6.50 -65.74 -0.21
C VAL A 858 -5.86 -66.76 0.70
N SER A 859 -5.51 -66.34 1.91
CA SER A 859 -4.84 -67.20 2.88
C SER A 859 -5.39 -67.16 4.30
N ASN A 860 -5.22 -68.27 5.04
CA ASN A 860 -5.57 -68.36 6.47
C ASN A 860 -7.03 -68.01 6.77
N SER A 861 -7.96 -68.38 5.89
CA SER A 861 -9.38 -68.24 6.16
C SER A 861 -9.88 -69.37 7.05
N ALA A 862 -10.60 -69.03 8.13
CA ALA A 862 -11.27 -69.99 9.01
C ALA A 862 -12.38 -70.78 8.29
N SER A 863 -12.82 -70.33 7.12
CA SER A 863 -13.77 -71.01 6.24
C SER A 863 -13.19 -71.25 4.84
N GLN A 864 -14.01 -71.20 3.78
CA GLN A 864 -13.54 -71.25 2.39
C GLN A 864 -12.68 -70.04 2.04
N GLY A 865 -11.68 -70.22 1.18
CA GLY A 865 -10.94 -69.08 0.60
C GLY A 865 -11.88 -68.23 -0.27
N VAL A 866 -12.46 -68.83 -1.30
CA VAL A 866 -13.49 -68.22 -2.15
C VAL A 866 -14.79 -69.03 -2.06
N PHE A 867 -15.90 -68.39 -1.75
CA PHE A 867 -17.23 -69.00 -1.73
C PHE A 867 -18.17 -68.29 -2.71
N ILE A 868 -18.83 -69.06 -3.57
CA ILE A 868 -19.78 -68.56 -4.55
C ILE A 868 -21.11 -69.27 -4.35
N GLN A 869 -22.21 -68.53 -4.30
CA GLN A 869 -23.52 -69.11 -4.08
C GLN A 869 -24.61 -68.42 -4.92
N ALA A 870 -25.37 -69.21 -5.68
CA ALA A 870 -26.56 -68.74 -6.38
C ALA A 870 -27.80 -69.45 -5.84
N ASN A 871 -28.81 -68.68 -5.40
CA ASN A 871 -30.00 -69.19 -4.71
C ASN A 871 -31.30 -68.80 -5.44
N ASN A 872 -32.38 -69.55 -5.18
CA ASN A 872 -33.74 -69.27 -5.67
C ASN A 872 -33.81 -69.11 -7.19
N THR A 873 -34.00 -67.91 -7.70
CA THR A 873 -34.13 -67.60 -9.14
C THR A 873 -32.96 -66.78 -9.68
N ALA A 874 -31.82 -66.74 -8.98
CA ALA A 874 -30.66 -65.95 -9.39
C ALA A 874 -29.80 -66.60 -10.49
N GLN A 875 -29.28 -65.78 -11.38
CA GLN A 875 -28.28 -66.12 -12.38
C GLN A 875 -26.91 -65.57 -11.98
N ALA A 876 -25.86 -66.35 -12.21
CA ALA A 876 -24.50 -65.96 -11.91
C ALA A 876 -23.52 -66.47 -12.98
N PHE A 877 -22.65 -65.60 -13.49
CA PHE A 877 -21.67 -65.89 -14.52
C PHE A 877 -20.30 -65.42 -14.06
N GLY A 878 -19.35 -66.34 -13.92
CA GLY A 878 -18.09 -66.10 -13.23
C GLY A 878 -16.86 -66.57 -13.99
N ASN A 879 -15.81 -65.75 -14.01
CA ASN A 879 -14.45 -66.16 -14.36
C ASN A 879 -13.55 -66.05 -13.13
N VAL A 880 -12.91 -67.15 -12.72
CA VAL A 880 -11.99 -67.19 -11.58
C VAL A 880 -10.67 -67.73 -12.08
N GLU A 881 -9.68 -66.86 -12.20
CA GLU A 881 -8.42 -67.18 -12.91
C GLU A 881 -7.16 -66.75 -12.14
N PHE A 882 -6.13 -67.59 -12.20
CA PHE A 882 -4.79 -67.26 -11.69
C PHE A 882 -4.74 -66.86 -10.19
N ASN A 883 -5.62 -67.43 -9.37
CA ASN A 883 -5.68 -67.15 -7.94
C ASN A 883 -4.84 -68.14 -7.12
N LEU A 884 -4.34 -67.68 -5.97
CA LEU A 884 -3.57 -68.45 -5.00
C LEU A 884 -4.36 -68.61 -3.69
N LEU A 885 -4.74 -69.84 -3.35
CA LEU A 885 -5.63 -70.16 -2.23
C LEU A 885 -4.88 -71.07 -1.23
N GLN A 886 -4.41 -70.51 -0.12
CA GLN A 886 -3.49 -71.22 0.80
C GLN A 886 -4.00 -71.27 2.23
N ASP A 887 -3.86 -72.42 2.88
CA ASP A 887 -4.04 -72.57 4.34
C ASP A 887 -5.46 -72.17 4.82
N ASN A 888 -6.46 -72.42 3.99
CA ASN A 888 -7.88 -72.20 4.31
C ASN A 888 -8.49 -73.48 4.92
N ASP A 889 -9.28 -73.38 6.00
CA ASP A 889 -9.74 -74.53 6.81
C ASP A 889 -10.74 -75.46 6.08
N VAL A 890 -11.52 -74.91 5.16
CA VAL A 890 -12.50 -75.61 4.30
C VAL A 890 -12.26 -75.13 2.87
N PRO A 891 -12.67 -75.89 1.83
CA PRO A 891 -11.96 -75.91 0.55
C PRO A 891 -11.65 -74.52 0.00
N GLY A 892 -10.46 -74.38 -0.58
CA GLY A 892 -9.91 -73.11 -1.04
C GLY A 892 -10.87 -72.38 -1.94
N LEU A 893 -11.66 -73.10 -2.74
CA LEU A 893 -12.85 -72.57 -3.39
C LEU A 893 -14.05 -73.51 -3.23
N ALA A 894 -15.23 -72.96 -2.96
CA ALA A 894 -16.50 -73.67 -3.08
C ALA A 894 -17.53 -72.86 -3.88
N ALA A 895 -18.31 -73.54 -4.73
CA ALA A 895 -19.38 -72.93 -5.51
C ALA A 895 -20.66 -73.77 -5.44
N PHE A 896 -21.74 -73.19 -4.90
CA PHE A 896 -23.01 -73.88 -4.66
C PHE A 896 -24.12 -73.31 -5.54
N MET A 897 -24.73 -74.19 -6.34
CA MET A 897 -25.87 -73.88 -7.19
C MET A 897 -27.18 -74.38 -6.57
N ASN A 898 -27.88 -73.48 -5.89
CA ASN A 898 -29.20 -73.72 -5.30
C ASN A 898 -30.33 -73.01 -6.06
N SER A 899 -30.01 -72.31 -7.15
CA SER A 899 -31.02 -71.63 -7.96
C SER A 899 -31.66 -72.59 -8.96
N SER A 900 -32.91 -72.31 -9.35
CA SER A 900 -33.58 -72.93 -10.50
C SER A 900 -33.06 -72.43 -11.86
N GLN A 901 -32.23 -71.38 -11.88
CA GLN A 901 -31.66 -70.77 -13.08
C GLN A 901 -30.27 -71.34 -13.40
N THR A 902 -29.36 -70.52 -13.94
CA THR A 902 -28.02 -70.94 -14.38
C THR A 902 -26.93 -70.31 -13.54
N LEU A 903 -25.99 -71.13 -13.08
CA LEU A 903 -24.66 -70.71 -12.64
C LEU A 903 -23.66 -71.21 -13.68
N CYS A 904 -22.88 -70.31 -14.27
CA CYS A 904 -21.75 -70.66 -15.12
C CYS A 904 -20.45 -70.20 -14.47
N LEU A 905 -19.50 -71.12 -14.26
CA LEU A 905 -18.23 -70.82 -13.63
C LEU A 905 -17.06 -71.32 -14.48
N ALA A 906 -16.17 -70.41 -14.86
CA ALA A 906 -14.88 -70.75 -15.44
C ALA A 906 -13.78 -70.70 -14.39
N LEU A 907 -13.07 -71.80 -14.21
CA LEU A 907 -11.93 -71.97 -13.32
C LEU A 907 -10.68 -72.20 -14.17
N ASN A 908 -9.79 -71.21 -14.26
CA ASN A 908 -8.59 -71.30 -15.11
C ASN A 908 -7.30 -70.98 -14.32
N GLY A 909 -6.39 -71.95 -14.20
CA GLY A 909 -5.05 -71.67 -13.68
C GLY A 909 -4.96 -71.32 -12.18
N ASN A 910 -5.96 -71.68 -11.38
CA ASN A 910 -5.95 -71.42 -9.94
C ASN A 910 -5.09 -72.44 -9.19
N ASN A 911 -4.42 -72.04 -8.11
CA ASN A 911 -3.62 -72.90 -7.26
C ASN A 911 -4.17 -72.92 -5.83
N SER A 912 -4.61 -74.09 -5.37
CA SER A 912 -5.15 -74.29 -4.03
C SER A 912 -4.43 -75.44 -3.33
N ASN A 913 -3.96 -75.21 -2.10
CA ASN A 913 -3.39 -76.29 -1.26
C ASN A 913 -4.47 -77.10 -0.51
N THR A 914 -5.74 -76.69 -0.63
CA THR A 914 -6.94 -77.45 -0.29
C THR A 914 -7.81 -77.69 -1.53
N ASP A 915 -8.90 -78.46 -1.42
CA ASP A 915 -9.71 -78.85 -2.58
C ASP A 915 -10.57 -77.69 -3.15
N PHE A 916 -11.09 -77.87 -4.36
CA PHE A 916 -12.20 -77.09 -4.94
C PHE A 916 -13.49 -77.90 -4.82
N LEU A 917 -14.59 -77.32 -4.34
CA LEU A 917 -15.88 -78.00 -4.18
C LEU A 917 -16.98 -77.34 -5.02
N LEU A 918 -17.46 -78.04 -6.04
CA LEU A 918 -18.61 -77.62 -6.84
C LEU A 918 -19.83 -78.48 -6.48
N GLN A 919 -20.92 -77.85 -6.06
CA GLN A 919 -22.15 -78.55 -5.65
C GLN A 919 -23.37 -78.00 -6.41
N GLN A 920 -24.05 -78.89 -7.13
CA GLN A 920 -25.29 -78.61 -7.84
C GLN A 920 -26.47 -79.24 -7.09
N ASN A 921 -27.30 -78.39 -6.49
CA ASN A 921 -28.50 -78.79 -5.76
C ASN A 921 -29.78 -78.54 -6.58
N ALA A 922 -29.77 -77.53 -7.46
CA ALA A 922 -30.87 -77.19 -8.36
C ALA A 922 -30.36 -76.58 -9.68
N GLY A 923 -31.26 -76.36 -10.64
CA GLY A 923 -30.98 -75.59 -11.87
C GLY A 923 -29.88 -76.18 -12.76
N THR A 924 -29.27 -75.31 -13.56
CA THR A 924 -28.18 -75.66 -14.49
C THR A 924 -26.85 -75.15 -13.95
N PHE A 925 -25.86 -76.03 -13.83
CA PHE A 925 -24.50 -75.65 -13.48
C PHE A 925 -23.55 -75.98 -14.64
N ASN A 926 -23.10 -74.93 -15.34
CA ASN A 926 -22.12 -75.01 -16.41
C ASN A 926 -20.71 -74.72 -15.85
N VAL A 927 -19.72 -75.52 -16.25
CA VAL A 927 -18.35 -75.40 -15.73
C VAL A 927 -17.36 -75.38 -16.89
N VAL A 928 -16.36 -74.50 -16.80
CA VAL A 928 -15.09 -74.58 -17.53
C VAL A 928 -14.01 -74.83 -16.49
N ASP A 929 -13.17 -75.85 -16.67
CA ASP A 929 -12.16 -76.26 -15.68
C ASP A 929 -10.85 -76.59 -16.39
N ASN A 930 -9.90 -75.65 -16.38
CA ASN A 930 -8.61 -75.80 -17.06
C ASN A 930 -7.43 -75.44 -16.16
N ASN A 931 -6.41 -76.30 -16.14
CA ASN A 931 -5.08 -76.00 -15.56
C ASN A 931 -5.10 -75.60 -14.07
N ASN A 932 -6.09 -76.02 -13.27
CA ASN A 932 -6.11 -75.76 -11.84
C ASN A 932 -5.19 -76.75 -11.08
N THR A 933 -4.51 -76.28 -10.03
CA THR A 933 -3.69 -77.08 -9.10
C THR A 933 -4.47 -77.26 -7.80
N GLY A 934 -4.82 -78.51 -7.47
CA GLY A 934 -5.74 -78.89 -6.39
C GLY A 934 -6.83 -79.83 -6.92
N THR A 935 -7.58 -80.52 -6.04
CA THR A 935 -8.61 -81.48 -6.48
C THR A 935 -9.94 -80.77 -6.72
N VAL A 936 -10.52 -80.88 -7.92
CA VAL A 936 -11.89 -80.41 -8.19
C VAL A 936 -12.90 -81.52 -7.90
N ILE A 937 -13.66 -81.34 -6.82
CA ILE A 937 -14.71 -82.26 -6.37
C ILE A 937 -16.06 -81.75 -6.87
N ARG A 938 -16.78 -82.58 -7.62
CA ARG A 938 -18.09 -82.26 -8.21
C ARG A 938 -19.19 -83.11 -7.56
N GLN A 939 -20.24 -82.46 -7.03
CA GLN A 939 -21.41 -83.11 -6.43
C GLN A 939 -22.70 -82.67 -7.15
N GLY A 940 -23.34 -83.58 -7.89
CA GLY A 940 -24.52 -83.27 -8.71
C GLY A 940 -24.26 -83.40 -10.21
N ASN A 941 -25.13 -82.81 -11.04
CA ASN A 941 -25.01 -82.85 -12.50
C ASN A 941 -24.42 -81.55 -13.04
N PHE A 942 -23.42 -81.66 -13.92
CA PHE A 942 -22.69 -80.52 -14.49
C PHE A 942 -22.62 -80.62 -16.01
N ASN A 943 -22.63 -79.47 -16.68
CA ASN A 943 -22.34 -79.36 -18.10
C ASN A 943 -20.94 -78.78 -18.31
N ASP A 944 -20.07 -79.52 -18.96
CA ASP A 944 -18.80 -78.96 -19.42
C ASP A 944 -19.04 -78.13 -20.68
N VAL A 945 -18.71 -76.84 -20.60
CA VAL A 945 -18.87 -75.88 -21.71
C VAL A 945 -17.52 -75.33 -22.14
N ALA A 946 -17.44 -74.76 -23.35
CA ALA A 946 -16.19 -74.17 -23.84
C ALA A 946 -15.95 -72.75 -23.29
N VAL A 947 -17.03 -72.01 -23.03
CA VAL A 947 -17.01 -70.61 -22.57
C VAL A 947 -18.22 -70.38 -21.67
N CYS A 948 -18.04 -69.65 -20.58
CA CYS A 948 -19.14 -69.10 -19.81
C CYS A 948 -19.63 -67.77 -20.41
N ARG A 949 -20.93 -67.71 -20.75
CA ARG A 949 -21.60 -66.54 -21.32
C ARG A 949 -23.01 -66.43 -20.78
#